data_AF-A0A524LJ08-F1
#
_entry.id   AF-A0A524LJ08-F1
#
_cell.length_a   1.000
_cell.length_b   1.000
_cell.length_c   1.000
_cell.angle_alpha   90.00
_cell.angle_beta   90.00
_cell.angle_gamma   90.00
#
_symmetry.space_group_name_H-M   'P 1'
#
loop_
_entity.id
_entity.type
_entity.pdbx_description
1 polymer ?
#
loop_
_entity_poly.entity_id
_entity_poly.type
_entity_poly.pdbx_seq_one_letter_code
_entity_poly.pdbx_strand_id
1 'polypeptide(L)'
;VLVLSDGVVGRAAKLAKIVNQANIKGWEWLDDLASKMSKDSTQKEDSADKKLEPKDDYLADVIGGRPVFSHPQRLGGFRLRYGRSRNTGLAGVGVHPATMFILEEFLAPGTHIRTERPGKGAIVAPVDTIEGPIVLLKDGSVIRFTGLDDARGYEGKIEQILYVGDILVALGEFIENNHPLAPSGYCEEWWSHDLEYAISNLSTIQLANRLKGSGLTHQSLNAIIESPLTILPTSTQAVHLSKKLKIPLHPYYLYRWTALTMDEIKKLRKWILSNHSISKNHDEKLVLPFVQIYKTMIERVGIPHRFSDNRKKIVLSDDPLVFLAQLGSDTKSPKGKDTLSMLNSVSDVILRDKVGFSIGARMGRPEKAEERRMKPPVQSLFPVGRSRGSERRIDEVANNVRYISTLDSFDENTDTKYLDTSGVKVELVARKCPDCEIKTFESKCHQCGAHTEIELWCGEEGCGLVIDPNKGMCPVKTHNPIMIRKTRMVPIDLRALLERVKGEIGEFETHGVRGVLGLTSDYKIPEYLGKGILRAKHDVYCYRDGTARFDATDAPLTHFTPKEIGVPISRLRELGYMIDYDGDPIVSEDQVIELKVQDVVVPENCAGYLLRVGRFVDDCLEKMYNLPRYYNFNSIEDVIGQLVIGLAPHTYAGIIGRLVGFTNASVC
;
A
#
# COMPACT_ATOMS: atom_id res chain seq x y z
N VAL A 1 26.70 16.70 11.04
CA VAL A 1 27.00 15.69 9.99
C VAL A 1 25.81 15.47 9.07
N LEU A 2 24.67 14.94 9.52
CA LEU A 2 23.49 14.68 8.67
C LEU A 2 23.00 15.91 7.88
N VAL A 3 22.88 17.07 8.55
CA VAL A 3 22.46 18.33 7.91
C VAL A 3 23.38 18.70 6.73
N LEU A 4 24.67 18.47 6.87
CA LEU A 4 25.66 18.80 5.84
C LEU A 4 25.61 17.81 4.66
N SER A 5 25.62 16.50 4.96
CA SER A 5 25.62 15.44 3.95
C SER A 5 24.28 15.31 3.23
N ASP A 6 23.21 15.02 3.96
CA ASP A 6 21.92 14.63 3.37
C ASP A 6 21.03 15.84 3.08
N GLY A 7 21.29 16.96 3.76
CA GLY A 7 20.63 18.24 3.56
C GLY A 7 21.33 19.07 2.48
N VAL A 8 22.40 19.77 2.86
CA VAL A 8 23.05 20.76 2.01
C VAL A 8 23.63 20.13 0.74
N VAL A 9 24.41 19.06 0.86
CA VAL A 9 25.05 18.40 -0.30
C VAL A 9 24.04 17.54 -1.07
N GLY A 10 23.34 16.62 -0.40
CA GLY A 10 22.43 15.66 -1.04
C GLY A 10 21.19 16.29 -1.69
N ARG A 11 20.81 17.51 -1.31
CA ARG A 11 19.68 18.26 -1.89
C ARG A 11 20.11 19.58 -2.54
N ALA A 12 21.38 19.72 -2.90
CA ALA A 12 21.96 20.95 -3.45
C ALA A 12 21.13 21.57 -4.57
N ALA A 13 20.69 20.78 -5.56
CA ALA A 13 19.89 21.27 -6.69
C ALA A 13 18.53 21.86 -6.27
N LYS A 14 17.84 21.24 -5.31
CA LYS A 14 16.55 21.75 -4.80
C LYS A 14 16.76 22.99 -3.94
N LEU A 15 17.81 23.00 -3.12
CA LEU A 15 18.18 24.12 -2.28
C LEU A 15 18.56 25.35 -3.13
N ALA A 16 19.36 25.16 -4.17
CA ALA A 16 19.75 26.21 -5.12
C ALA A 16 18.53 26.89 -5.76
N LYS A 17 17.54 26.10 -6.21
CA LYS A 17 16.29 26.63 -6.76
C LYS A 17 15.53 27.52 -5.75
N ILE A 18 15.45 27.10 -4.49
CA ILE A 18 14.77 27.86 -3.42
C ILE A 18 15.53 29.15 -3.11
N VAL A 19 16.86 29.08 -2.97
CA VAL A 19 17.74 30.23 -2.74
C VAL A 19 17.61 31.26 -3.88
N ASN A 20 17.61 30.80 -5.13
CA ASN A 20 17.46 31.65 -6.31
C ASN A 20 16.06 32.26 -6.39
N GLN A 21 15.00 31.50 -6.09
CA GLN A 21 13.63 32.04 -5.99
C GLN A 21 13.49 33.10 -4.88
N ALA A 22 14.21 32.91 -3.76
CA ALA A 22 14.20 33.82 -2.63
C ALA A 22 15.22 34.97 -2.75
N ASN A 23 16.01 35.04 -3.83
CA ASN A 23 17.07 36.03 -4.07
C ASN A 23 18.08 36.17 -2.91
N ILE A 24 18.49 35.04 -2.31
CA ILE A 24 19.48 35.04 -1.21
C ILE A 24 20.90 35.01 -1.78
N LYS A 25 21.70 36.04 -1.49
CA LYS A 25 23.10 36.18 -1.98
C LYS A 25 24.09 35.30 -1.21
N GLY A 26 25.23 34.96 -1.81
CA GLY A 26 26.33 34.22 -1.17
C GLY A 26 26.21 32.70 -1.22
N TRP A 27 25.27 32.19 -2.03
CA TRP A 27 24.97 30.77 -2.20
C TRP A 27 25.17 30.29 -3.64
N GLU A 28 25.85 31.08 -4.47
CA GLU A 28 26.10 30.81 -5.89
C GLU A 28 26.87 29.48 -6.10
N TRP A 29 27.67 29.08 -5.10
CA TRP A 29 28.38 27.79 -5.09
C TRP A 29 27.45 26.56 -5.06
N LEU A 30 26.17 26.71 -4.68
CA LEU A 30 25.20 25.61 -4.75
C LEU A 30 24.83 25.27 -6.20
N ASP A 31 24.84 26.24 -7.11
CA ASP A 31 24.59 26.00 -8.54
C ASP A 31 25.73 25.18 -9.16
N ASP A 32 26.97 25.48 -8.77
CA ASP A 32 28.16 24.69 -9.15
C ASP A 32 28.10 23.27 -8.58
N LEU A 33 27.61 23.09 -7.36
CA LEU A 33 27.45 21.78 -6.73
C LEU A 33 26.32 20.97 -7.41
N ALA A 34 25.19 21.62 -7.70
CA ALA A 34 24.04 21.03 -8.37
C ALA A 34 24.38 20.54 -9.79
N SER A 35 25.14 21.34 -10.56
CA SER A 35 25.56 20.99 -11.91
C SER A 35 26.58 19.84 -11.98
N LYS A 36 27.38 19.65 -10.93
CA LYS A 36 28.28 18.50 -10.81
C LYS A 36 27.54 17.21 -10.48
N MET A 37 26.46 17.30 -9.69
CA MET A 37 25.64 16.14 -9.33
C MET A 37 24.67 15.70 -10.44
N SER A 38 24.23 16.60 -11.32
CA SER A 38 23.34 16.25 -12.44
C SER A 38 24.06 15.56 -13.61
N LYS A 39 25.40 15.63 -13.69
CA LYS A 39 26.19 15.00 -14.75
C LYS A 39 26.24 13.47 -14.71
N ASP A 40 25.83 12.84 -13.60
CA ASP A 40 25.65 11.38 -13.52
C ASP A 40 24.27 10.89 -14.03
N SER A 41 23.37 11.80 -14.40
CA SER A 41 22.15 11.48 -15.16
C SER A 41 22.24 12.14 -16.53
N THR A 42 22.64 11.39 -17.54
CA THR A 42 22.71 11.85 -18.94
C THR A 42 21.29 12.18 -19.44
N GLN A 43 20.83 13.41 -19.21
CA GLN A 43 19.70 13.98 -19.92
C GLN A 43 20.24 14.63 -21.20
N LYS A 44 20.23 13.88 -22.30
CA LYS A 44 20.13 14.49 -23.63
C LYS A 44 18.64 14.70 -23.90
N GLU A 45 18.28 15.87 -24.41
CA GLU A 45 16.96 16.13 -24.97
C GLU A 45 16.68 15.07 -26.03
N ASP A 46 15.85 14.08 -25.69
CA ASP A 46 15.47 13.01 -26.59
C ASP A 46 14.17 13.41 -27.29
N SER A 47 14.25 13.54 -28.61
CA SER A 47 13.10 13.72 -29.50
C SER A 47 12.11 12.56 -29.37
N ALA A 48 10.84 12.82 -29.70
CA ALA A 48 9.74 11.85 -29.64
C ALA A 48 9.96 10.55 -30.47
N ASP A 49 10.94 10.54 -31.38
CA ASP A 49 11.28 9.40 -32.24
C ASP A 49 12.40 8.49 -31.68
N LYS A 50 12.98 8.82 -30.52
CA LYS A 50 14.03 7.98 -29.93
C LYS A 50 13.42 6.88 -29.07
N LYS A 51 13.75 5.62 -29.41
CA LYS A 51 13.30 4.44 -28.66
C LYS A 51 13.80 4.55 -27.22
N LEU A 52 12.88 4.54 -26.25
CA LEU A 52 13.22 4.61 -24.83
C LEU A 52 14.07 3.40 -24.45
N GLU A 53 15.25 3.62 -23.85
CA GLU A 53 16.13 2.51 -23.44
C GLU A 53 15.62 1.81 -22.16
N PRO A 54 15.79 0.48 -22.03
CA PRO A 54 15.50 -0.26 -20.80
C PRO A 54 16.28 0.29 -19.60
N LYS A 55 15.64 0.35 -18.42
CA LYS A 55 16.30 0.75 -17.16
C LYS A 55 16.39 -0.42 -16.19
N ASP A 56 17.60 -0.80 -15.81
CA ASP A 56 17.82 -1.91 -14.85
C ASP A 56 17.91 -1.46 -13.39
N ASP A 57 17.88 -0.15 -13.09
CA ASP A 57 18.07 0.40 -11.73
C ASP A 57 17.12 -0.21 -10.70
N TYR A 58 15.88 -0.53 -11.10
CA TYR A 58 14.91 -1.13 -10.20
C TYR A 58 15.30 -2.56 -9.81
N LEU A 59 16.12 -3.28 -10.59
CA LEU A 59 16.63 -4.62 -10.28
C LEU A 59 17.84 -4.60 -9.33
N ALA A 60 18.39 -3.44 -8.99
CA ALA A 60 19.42 -3.34 -7.96
C ALA A 60 18.86 -3.78 -6.60
N ASP A 61 19.67 -4.47 -5.79
CA ASP A 61 19.33 -4.93 -4.43
C ASP A 61 18.08 -5.83 -4.38
N VAL A 62 18.01 -6.84 -5.24
CA VAL A 62 17.03 -7.93 -5.09
C VAL A 62 17.43 -8.77 -3.88
N ILE A 63 16.59 -8.72 -2.85
CA ILE A 63 16.75 -9.51 -1.62
C ILE A 63 16.02 -10.83 -1.80
N GLY A 64 16.54 -11.93 -1.25
CA GLY A 64 15.85 -13.22 -1.22
C GLY A 64 14.41 -13.09 -0.68
N GLY A 65 13.47 -13.77 -1.34
CA GLY A 65 12.03 -13.68 -1.04
C GLY A 65 11.29 -12.48 -1.66
N ARG A 66 11.94 -11.70 -2.54
CA ARG A 66 11.30 -10.62 -3.30
C ARG A 66 11.33 -10.91 -4.80
N PRO A 67 10.23 -11.43 -5.39
CA PRO A 67 10.23 -11.83 -6.79
C PRO A 67 10.39 -10.64 -7.74
N VAL A 68 10.96 -10.94 -8.90
CA VAL A 68 10.95 -10.05 -10.08
C VAL A 68 9.79 -10.51 -10.95
N PHE A 69 8.82 -9.63 -11.19
CA PHE A 69 7.62 -9.96 -11.94
C PHE A 69 7.84 -9.83 -13.45
N SER A 70 8.63 -8.83 -13.86
CA SER A 70 9.01 -8.63 -15.26
C SER A 70 10.37 -7.95 -15.36
N HIS A 71 11.15 -8.33 -16.37
CA HIS A 71 12.37 -7.62 -16.76
C HIS A 71 12.05 -6.34 -17.56
N PRO A 72 12.97 -5.36 -17.65
CA PRO A 72 12.65 -4.08 -18.26
C PRO A 72 12.36 -4.23 -19.76
N GLN A 73 11.29 -3.58 -20.22
CA GLN A 73 10.76 -3.65 -21.59
C GLN A 73 10.58 -5.07 -22.15
N ARG A 74 10.44 -6.07 -21.28
CA ARG A 74 10.28 -7.47 -21.68
C ARG A 74 8.85 -7.69 -22.19
N LEU A 75 8.72 -8.16 -23.43
CA LEU A 75 7.45 -8.66 -23.95
C LEU A 75 6.91 -9.77 -23.03
N GLY A 76 5.64 -9.66 -22.65
CA GLY A 76 5.02 -10.56 -21.66
C GLY A 76 5.00 -9.97 -20.25
N GLY A 77 5.76 -8.92 -19.97
CA GLY A 77 5.67 -8.15 -18.72
C GLY A 77 4.37 -7.33 -18.64
N PHE A 78 4.30 -6.45 -17.63
CA PHE A 78 3.15 -5.57 -17.45
C PHE A 78 2.98 -4.64 -18.65
N ARG A 79 1.84 -4.70 -19.33
CA ARG A 79 1.51 -3.75 -20.39
C ARG A 79 1.12 -2.42 -19.78
N LEU A 80 1.80 -1.34 -20.17
CA LEU A 80 1.43 0.00 -19.73
C LEU A 80 0.06 0.40 -20.30
N ARG A 81 -0.84 0.78 -19.40
CA ARG A 81 -2.10 1.46 -19.72
C ARG A 81 -2.16 2.76 -18.93
N TYR A 82 -2.36 3.88 -19.61
CA TYR A 82 -2.55 5.15 -18.91
C TYR A 82 -3.97 5.25 -18.37
N GLY A 83 -4.09 5.66 -17.11
CA GLY A 83 -5.39 5.95 -16.51
C GLY A 83 -5.31 6.03 -15.00
N ARG A 84 -6.42 6.43 -14.39
CA ARG A 84 -6.55 6.57 -12.95
C ARG A 84 -7.90 6.00 -12.52
N SER A 85 -7.86 4.87 -11.84
CA SER A 85 -8.99 4.34 -11.07
C SER A 85 -9.14 5.10 -9.75
N ARG A 86 -10.32 5.00 -9.14
CA ARG A 86 -10.68 5.57 -7.83
C ARG A 86 -9.72 5.23 -6.68
N ASN A 87 -8.99 4.12 -6.81
CA ASN A 87 -8.02 3.62 -5.83
C ASN A 87 -6.55 3.72 -6.30
N THR A 88 -6.25 4.59 -7.27
CA THR A 88 -4.90 4.75 -7.87
C THR A 88 -4.53 6.23 -8.11
N GLY A 89 -3.30 6.47 -8.56
CA GLY A 89 -2.65 7.79 -8.57
C GLY A 89 -1.87 8.02 -7.26
N LEU A 90 -1.16 9.13 -7.09
CA LEU A 90 -0.33 9.39 -5.89
C LEU A 90 0.62 8.21 -5.58
N ALA A 91 1.38 7.77 -6.58
CA ALA A 91 2.21 6.56 -6.57
C ALA A 91 1.46 5.22 -6.41
N GLY A 92 0.13 5.22 -6.51
CA GLY A 92 -0.68 4.00 -6.63
C GLY A 92 -0.86 3.58 -8.09
N VAL A 93 -0.61 2.30 -8.39
CA VAL A 93 -0.82 1.68 -9.70
C VAL A 93 -1.88 0.59 -9.63
N GLY A 94 -2.66 0.44 -10.71
CA GLY A 94 -3.69 -0.57 -10.81
C GLY A 94 -3.19 -1.86 -11.47
N VAL A 95 -3.54 -3.01 -10.91
CA VAL A 95 -3.28 -4.33 -11.51
C VAL A 95 -4.55 -5.18 -11.40
N HIS A 96 -4.77 -6.04 -12.38
CA HIS A 96 -5.93 -6.93 -12.39
C HIS A 96 -5.86 -7.96 -11.24
N PRO A 97 -6.94 -8.22 -10.48
CA PRO A 97 -6.93 -9.18 -9.38
C PRO A 97 -6.48 -10.60 -9.79
N ALA A 98 -6.86 -11.07 -10.98
CA ALA A 98 -6.36 -12.35 -11.49
C ALA A 98 -4.82 -12.41 -11.59
N THR A 99 -4.15 -11.30 -11.92
CA THR A 99 -2.68 -11.22 -11.95
C THR A 99 -2.10 -11.39 -10.55
N MET A 100 -2.76 -10.84 -9.51
CA MET A 100 -2.33 -10.99 -8.11
C MET A 100 -2.30 -12.46 -7.68
N PHE A 101 -3.39 -13.20 -7.94
CA PHE A 101 -3.47 -14.64 -7.63
C PHE A 101 -2.49 -15.48 -8.45
N ILE A 102 -2.33 -15.18 -9.75
CA ILE A 102 -1.46 -15.95 -10.65
C ILE A 102 0.03 -15.77 -10.33
N LEU A 103 0.39 -14.64 -9.73
CA LEU A 103 1.73 -14.38 -9.21
C LEU A 103 1.89 -14.86 -7.76
N GLU A 104 1.19 -15.94 -7.39
CA GLU A 104 1.26 -16.61 -6.08
C GLU A 104 1.02 -15.65 -4.90
N GLU A 105 0.16 -14.66 -5.09
CA GLU A 105 -0.21 -13.66 -4.07
C GLU A 105 0.98 -12.84 -3.52
N PHE A 106 2.15 -12.88 -4.18
CA PHE A 106 3.25 -11.95 -3.89
C PHE A 106 2.90 -10.51 -4.27
N LEU A 107 1.92 -10.33 -5.16
CA LEU A 107 1.23 -9.06 -5.34
C LEU A 107 -0.12 -9.14 -4.64
N ALA A 108 -0.33 -8.26 -3.69
CA ALA A 108 -1.59 -8.03 -3.01
C ALA A 108 -1.90 -6.52 -3.00
N PRO A 109 -3.14 -6.12 -2.69
CA PRO A 109 -3.46 -4.72 -2.44
C PRO A 109 -2.50 -4.15 -1.38
N GLY A 110 -1.82 -3.06 -1.70
CA GLY A 110 -0.82 -2.40 -0.84
C GLY A 110 0.58 -2.96 -0.90
N THR A 111 0.83 -4.04 -1.64
CA THR A 111 2.19 -4.48 -1.90
C THR A 111 2.92 -3.34 -2.62
N HIS A 112 4.02 -2.89 -2.03
CA HIS A 112 4.91 -1.92 -2.65
C HIS A 112 5.76 -2.63 -3.70
N ILE A 113 5.73 -2.16 -4.93
CA ILE A 113 6.56 -2.61 -6.05
C ILE A 113 7.57 -1.54 -6.43
N ARG A 114 8.71 -1.95 -7.00
CA ARG A 114 9.61 -1.05 -7.71
C ARG A 114 9.38 -1.23 -9.20
N THR A 115 9.04 -0.15 -9.87
CA THR A 115 8.78 -0.11 -11.31
C THR A 115 10.01 0.37 -12.06
N GLU A 116 10.15 -0.09 -13.30
CA GLU A 116 11.13 0.46 -14.25
C GLU A 116 10.86 1.96 -14.48
N ARG A 117 9.58 2.29 -14.66
CA ARG A 117 9.03 3.63 -14.93
C ARG A 117 7.53 3.65 -14.58
N PRO A 118 6.91 4.81 -14.31
CA PRO A 118 7.55 6.04 -13.81
C PRO A 118 7.89 5.88 -12.32
N GLY A 119 8.93 6.56 -11.85
CA GLY A 119 9.26 6.59 -10.42
C GLY A 119 9.96 5.33 -9.88
N LYS A 120 10.36 5.39 -8.60
CA LYS A 120 11.18 4.36 -7.93
C LYS A 120 10.37 3.32 -7.15
N GLY A 121 9.09 3.59 -6.93
CA GLY A 121 8.23 2.80 -6.08
C GLY A 121 6.78 3.17 -6.32
N ALA A 122 5.92 2.15 -6.29
CA ALA A 122 4.48 2.30 -6.39
C ALA A 122 3.81 1.29 -5.47
N ILE A 123 2.59 1.59 -5.02
CA ILE A 123 1.75 0.61 -4.34
C ILE A 123 0.76 0.03 -5.31
N VAL A 124 0.44 -1.26 -5.16
CA VAL A 124 -0.48 -1.96 -6.05
C VAL A 124 -1.91 -1.88 -5.50
N ALA A 125 -2.86 -1.58 -6.37
CA ALA A 125 -4.29 -1.60 -6.07
C ALA A 125 -5.05 -2.45 -7.11
N PRO A 126 -6.15 -3.12 -6.71
CA PRO A 126 -6.93 -3.95 -7.62
C PRO A 126 -7.77 -3.10 -8.57
N VAL A 127 -7.72 -3.42 -9.86
CA VAL A 127 -8.58 -2.84 -10.91
C VAL A 127 -9.04 -3.97 -11.84
N ASP A 128 -10.32 -4.33 -11.78
CA ASP A 128 -10.92 -5.47 -12.48
C ASP A 128 -11.40 -5.17 -13.91
N THR A 129 -11.38 -3.89 -14.32
CA THR A 129 -11.78 -3.44 -15.66
C THR A 129 -10.64 -3.47 -16.70
N ILE A 130 -9.39 -3.61 -16.26
CA ILE A 130 -8.21 -3.69 -17.15
C ILE A 130 -7.92 -5.13 -17.58
N GLU A 131 -6.99 -5.36 -18.51
CA GLU A 131 -6.69 -6.74 -18.94
C GLU A 131 -5.89 -7.51 -17.88
N GLY A 132 -6.38 -8.72 -17.57
CA GLY A 132 -5.67 -9.69 -16.75
C GLY A 132 -4.58 -10.46 -17.52
N PRO A 133 -4.01 -11.50 -16.88
CA PRO A 133 -2.94 -12.28 -17.46
C PRO A 133 -3.45 -13.24 -18.55
N ILE A 134 -2.51 -13.68 -19.38
CA ILE A 134 -2.69 -14.78 -20.32
C ILE A 134 -1.73 -15.89 -19.93
N VAL A 135 -2.25 -17.09 -19.69
CA VAL A 135 -1.49 -18.23 -19.16
C VAL A 135 -1.61 -19.44 -20.06
N LEU A 136 -0.54 -20.23 -20.11
CA LEU A 136 -0.51 -21.59 -20.61
C LEU A 136 -0.69 -22.54 -19.44
N LEU A 137 -1.66 -23.44 -19.54
CA LEU A 137 -1.91 -24.50 -18.57
C LEU A 137 -1.11 -25.76 -18.93
N LYS A 138 -0.89 -26.64 -17.93
CA LYS A 138 -0.21 -27.93 -18.07
C LYS A 138 -0.89 -28.91 -19.04
N ASP A 139 -2.16 -28.70 -19.36
CA ASP A 139 -2.87 -29.47 -20.39
C ASP A 139 -2.61 -28.95 -21.81
N GLY A 140 -1.87 -27.84 -21.93
CA GLY A 140 -1.51 -27.15 -23.15
C GLY A 140 -2.53 -26.10 -23.64
N SER A 141 -3.59 -25.84 -22.86
CA SER A 141 -4.59 -24.81 -23.15
C SER A 141 -4.07 -23.41 -22.79
N VAL A 142 -4.44 -22.40 -23.57
CA VAL A 142 -4.16 -20.99 -23.28
C VAL A 142 -5.44 -20.27 -22.90
N ILE A 143 -5.42 -19.66 -21.72
CA ILE A 143 -6.54 -18.92 -21.14
C ILE A 143 -6.13 -17.46 -20.96
N ARG A 144 -7.07 -16.57 -21.26
CA ARG A 144 -7.00 -15.14 -20.97
C ARG A 144 -8.00 -14.84 -19.87
N PHE A 145 -7.56 -14.25 -18.78
CA PHE A 145 -8.43 -13.82 -17.67
C PHE A 145 -8.97 -12.42 -17.93
N THR A 146 -10.27 -12.25 -17.73
CA THR A 146 -10.98 -10.98 -17.92
C THR A 146 -12.02 -10.78 -16.82
N GLY A 147 -12.14 -9.57 -16.27
CA GLY A 147 -13.14 -9.26 -15.25
C GLY A 147 -12.96 -10.10 -13.97
N LEU A 148 -14.05 -10.66 -13.44
CA LEU A 148 -14.07 -11.39 -12.17
C LEU A 148 -13.78 -12.90 -12.31
N ASP A 149 -13.10 -13.32 -13.38
CA ASP A 149 -12.73 -14.72 -13.57
C ASP A 149 -11.97 -15.27 -12.35
N ASP A 150 -12.40 -16.43 -11.84
CA ASP A 150 -11.81 -17.05 -10.66
C ASP A 150 -10.43 -17.65 -10.97
N ALA A 151 -9.40 -16.81 -10.82
CA ALA A 151 -8.01 -17.21 -10.99
C ALA A 151 -7.52 -18.20 -9.92
N ARG A 152 -8.17 -18.26 -8.74
CA ARG A 152 -7.76 -19.15 -7.64
C ARG A 152 -7.91 -20.62 -8.03
N GLY A 153 -8.93 -20.95 -8.83
CA GLY A 153 -9.16 -22.30 -9.34
C GLY A 153 -8.06 -22.86 -10.26
N TYR A 154 -7.08 -22.04 -10.66
CA TYR A 154 -5.97 -22.41 -11.54
C TYR A 154 -4.63 -22.57 -10.84
N GLU A 155 -4.59 -22.43 -9.50
CA GLU A 155 -3.39 -22.70 -8.71
C GLU A 155 -2.85 -24.11 -9.01
N GLY A 156 -1.54 -24.21 -9.23
CA GLY A 156 -0.87 -25.46 -9.59
C GLY A 156 -1.18 -26.03 -10.98
N LYS A 157 -2.11 -25.44 -11.75
CA LYS A 157 -2.44 -25.85 -13.14
C LYS A 157 -1.69 -25.07 -14.21
N ILE A 158 -1.12 -23.92 -13.84
CA ILE A 158 -0.36 -23.04 -14.74
C ILE A 158 1.01 -23.67 -15.03
N GLU A 159 1.36 -23.75 -16.31
CA GLU A 159 2.69 -24.15 -16.79
C GLU A 159 3.56 -22.91 -17.04
N GLN A 160 2.98 -21.87 -17.65
CA GLN A 160 3.71 -20.65 -17.98
C GLN A 160 2.78 -19.44 -18.03
N ILE A 161 3.22 -18.30 -17.49
CA ILE A 161 2.58 -16.99 -17.69
C ILE A 161 3.13 -16.40 -18.99
N LEU A 162 2.28 -16.25 -20.00
CA LEU A 162 2.66 -15.68 -21.31
C LEU A 162 2.64 -14.16 -21.27
N TYR A 163 1.63 -13.59 -20.61
CA TYR A 163 1.48 -12.16 -20.38
C TYR A 163 0.99 -11.91 -18.96
N VAL A 164 1.62 -11.01 -18.23
CA VAL A 164 1.27 -10.67 -16.84
C VAL A 164 -0.04 -9.87 -16.76
N GLY A 165 -0.38 -9.12 -17.83
CA GLY A 165 -1.57 -8.27 -17.89
C GLY A 165 -1.21 -6.79 -17.86
N ASP A 166 -2.20 -5.95 -17.60
CA ASP A 166 -2.05 -4.49 -17.56
C ASP A 166 -1.46 -4.00 -16.24
N ILE A 167 -0.69 -2.90 -16.31
CA ILE A 167 -0.43 -2.00 -15.19
C ILE A 167 -1.01 -0.63 -15.52
N LEU A 168 -1.99 -0.20 -14.73
CA LEU A 168 -2.64 1.09 -14.85
C LEU A 168 -1.81 2.15 -14.13
N VAL A 169 -1.30 3.12 -14.88
CA VAL A 169 -0.45 4.19 -14.35
C VAL A 169 -1.07 5.54 -14.64
N ALA A 170 -1.23 6.36 -13.61
CA ALA A 170 -1.77 7.71 -13.77
C ALA A 170 -0.77 8.60 -14.52
N LEU A 171 -1.29 9.44 -15.42
CA LEU A 171 -0.48 10.39 -16.19
C LEU A 171 0.34 11.32 -15.27
N GLY A 172 -0.23 11.71 -14.12
CA GLY A 172 0.43 12.54 -13.12
C GLY A 172 1.75 11.96 -12.62
N GLU A 173 1.91 10.64 -12.57
CA GLU A 173 3.14 9.98 -12.12
C GLU A 173 4.31 10.23 -13.08
N PHE A 174 4.03 10.26 -14.39
CA PHE A 174 5.05 10.59 -15.39
C PHE A 174 5.45 12.06 -15.30
N ILE A 175 4.48 12.95 -15.09
CA ILE A 175 4.70 14.40 -14.97
C ILE A 175 5.52 14.70 -13.71
N GLU A 176 5.13 14.16 -12.55
CA GLU A 176 5.79 14.40 -11.27
C GLU A 176 7.23 13.87 -11.26
N ASN A 177 7.44 12.67 -11.80
CA ASN A 177 8.78 12.07 -11.88
C ASN A 177 9.60 12.57 -13.08
N ASN A 178 9.07 13.50 -13.88
CA ASN A 178 9.69 14.04 -15.08
C ASN A 178 10.21 12.95 -16.04
N HIS A 179 9.39 11.92 -16.25
CA HIS A 179 9.67 10.84 -17.19
C HIS A 179 8.97 11.11 -18.54
N PRO A 180 9.64 10.84 -19.68
CA PRO A 180 8.98 10.91 -20.98
C PRO A 180 7.85 9.88 -21.07
N LEU A 181 6.77 10.25 -21.74
CA LEU A 181 5.65 9.34 -22.00
C LEU A 181 6.11 8.19 -22.89
N ALA A 182 5.81 6.97 -22.47
CA ALA A 182 5.99 5.78 -23.29
C ALA A 182 4.76 5.56 -24.19
N PRO A 183 4.92 4.92 -25.37
CA PRO A 183 3.79 4.59 -26.24
C PRO A 183 2.78 3.68 -25.52
N SER A 184 1.52 4.08 -25.49
CA SER A 184 0.43 3.25 -24.96
C SER A 184 0.09 2.12 -25.94
N GLY A 185 -0.22 0.94 -25.41
CA GLY A 185 -0.93 -0.08 -26.19
C GLY A 185 -2.35 0.41 -26.51
N TYR A 186 -2.92 -0.06 -27.63
CA TYR A 186 -4.29 0.28 -27.99
C TYR A 186 -5.29 -0.35 -27.01
N CYS A 187 -6.14 0.50 -26.43
CA CYS A 187 -7.05 0.18 -25.33
C CYS A 187 -8.44 0.75 -25.59
N GLU A 188 -9.42 0.27 -24.83
CA GLU A 188 -10.85 0.53 -25.00
C GLU A 188 -11.18 2.03 -24.91
N GLU A 189 -10.51 2.78 -24.03
CA GLU A 189 -10.69 4.22 -23.85
C GLU A 189 -10.23 5.00 -25.10
N TRP A 190 -9.17 4.54 -25.76
CA TRP A 190 -8.76 5.16 -27.03
C TRP A 190 -9.72 4.76 -28.15
N TRP A 191 -10.15 3.49 -28.19
CA TRP A 191 -11.09 3.03 -29.20
C TRP A 191 -12.46 3.73 -29.12
N SER A 192 -12.94 4.07 -27.92
CA SER A 192 -14.19 4.83 -27.76
C SER A 192 -14.10 6.23 -28.35
N HIS A 193 -12.97 6.92 -28.21
CA HIS A 193 -12.74 8.20 -28.88
C HIS A 193 -12.60 8.07 -30.40
N ASP A 194 -11.95 7.01 -30.91
CA ASP A 194 -11.92 6.73 -32.34
C ASP A 194 -13.35 6.49 -32.89
N LEU A 195 -14.21 5.80 -32.12
CA LEU A 195 -15.61 5.57 -32.45
C LEU A 195 -16.44 6.86 -32.41
N GLU A 196 -16.31 7.65 -31.35
CA GLU A 196 -16.99 8.94 -31.18
C GLU A 196 -16.64 9.90 -32.33
N TYR A 197 -15.35 10.03 -32.66
CA TYR A 197 -14.87 10.83 -33.77
C TYR A 197 -15.40 10.34 -35.13
N ALA A 198 -15.46 9.03 -35.34
CA ALA A 198 -16.01 8.48 -36.58
C ALA A 198 -17.52 8.77 -36.72
N ILE A 199 -18.26 8.75 -35.61
CA ILE A 199 -19.70 9.02 -35.59
C ILE A 199 -19.99 10.52 -35.75
N SER A 200 -19.20 11.40 -35.11
CA SER A 200 -19.40 12.86 -35.16
C SER A 200 -19.25 13.43 -36.57
N ASN A 201 -18.51 12.73 -37.45
CA ASN A 201 -18.31 13.10 -38.85
C ASN A 201 -19.42 12.58 -39.79
N LEU A 202 -20.45 11.91 -39.28
CA LEU A 202 -21.52 11.31 -40.07
C LEU A 202 -22.88 11.92 -39.69
N SER A 203 -23.75 12.09 -40.69
CA SER A 203 -25.16 12.42 -40.41
C SER A 203 -25.91 11.22 -39.85
N THR A 204 -27.02 11.46 -39.13
CA THR A 204 -27.85 10.39 -38.55
C THR A 204 -28.30 9.35 -39.58
N ILE A 205 -28.60 9.78 -40.81
CA ILE A 205 -28.98 8.91 -41.93
C ILE A 205 -27.79 8.06 -42.39
N GLN A 206 -26.62 8.68 -42.54
CA GLN A 206 -25.40 7.95 -42.93
C GLN A 206 -25.02 6.91 -41.87
N LEU A 207 -25.12 7.28 -40.59
CA LEU A 207 -24.86 6.38 -39.48
C LEU A 207 -25.83 5.20 -39.49
N ALA A 208 -27.15 5.44 -39.58
CA ALA A 208 -28.15 4.38 -39.65
C ALA A 208 -27.88 3.41 -40.82
N ASN A 209 -27.50 3.94 -41.99
CA ASN A 209 -27.12 3.12 -43.14
C ASN A 209 -25.86 2.29 -42.89
N ARG A 210 -24.85 2.83 -42.19
CA ARG A 210 -23.61 2.13 -41.83
C ARG A 210 -23.85 1.04 -40.77
N LEU A 211 -24.82 1.23 -39.88
CA LEU A 211 -25.18 0.27 -38.82
C LEU A 211 -26.16 -0.82 -39.28
N LYS A 212 -26.74 -0.71 -40.48
CA LYS A 212 -27.68 -1.71 -40.99
C LYS A 212 -27.05 -3.12 -40.96
N GLY A 213 -27.71 -4.03 -40.25
CA GLY A 213 -27.28 -5.43 -40.11
C GLY A 213 -26.38 -5.76 -38.92
N SER A 214 -25.99 -4.78 -38.09
CA SER A 214 -25.17 -5.04 -36.87
C SER A 214 -25.97 -5.23 -35.58
N GLY A 215 -27.26 -4.89 -35.60
CA GLY A 215 -28.09 -4.84 -34.39
C GLY A 215 -27.75 -3.67 -33.45
N LEU A 216 -26.86 -2.76 -33.85
CA LEU A 216 -26.51 -1.58 -33.05
C LEU A 216 -27.41 -0.39 -33.37
N THR A 217 -27.78 0.34 -32.33
CA THR A 217 -28.50 1.62 -32.43
C THR A 217 -27.60 2.78 -32.03
N HIS A 218 -28.02 4.02 -32.31
CA HIS A 218 -27.30 5.20 -31.83
C HIS A 218 -27.17 5.22 -30.29
N GLN A 219 -28.21 4.80 -29.58
CA GLN A 219 -28.20 4.73 -28.12
C GLN A 219 -27.21 3.67 -27.63
N SER A 220 -27.16 2.51 -28.27
CA SER A 220 -26.19 1.46 -27.94
C SER A 220 -24.74 1.93 -28.15
N LEU A 221 -24.48 2.73 -29.20
CA LEU A 221 -23.16 3.30 -29.45
C LEU A 221 -22.78 4.32 -28.38
N ASN A 222 -23.69 5.21 -28.00
CA ASN A 222 -23.45 6.17 -26.93
C ASN A 222 -23.12 5.46 -25.60
N ALA A 223 -23.87 4.40 -25.27
CA ALA A 223 -23.58 3.60 -24.07
C ALA A 223 -22.19 2.95 -24.11
N ILE A 224 -21.75 2.45 -25.27
CA ILE A 224 -20.38 1.92 -25.46
C ILE A 224 -19.33 3.03 -25.31
N ILE A 225 -19.61 4.23 -25.81
CA ILE A 225 -18.68 5.38 -25.72
C ILE A 225 -18.55 5.87 -24.27
N GLU A 226 -19.67 5.97 -23.56
CA GLU A 226 -19.73 6.41 -22.16
C GLU A 226 -19.13 5.38 -21.20
N SER A 227 -19.25 4.08 -21.50
CA SER A 227 -18.80 2.99 -20.64
C SER A 227 -18.00 1.91 -21.40
N PRO A 228 -16.82 2.25 -21.98
CA PRO A 228 -16.11 1.40 -22.93
C PRO A 228 -15.42 0.18 -22.28
N LEU A 229 -15.27 0.17 -20.96
CA LEU A 229 -14.64 -0.93 -20.22
C LEU A 229 -15.63 -2.00 -19.77
N THR A 230 -16.91 -1.66 -19.66
CA THR A 230 -17.96 -2.55 -19.14
C THR A 230 -18.93 -2.99 -20.24
N ILE A 231 -19.24 -2.11 -21.20
CA ILE A 231 -20.16 -2.41 -22.30
C ILE A 231 -19.34 -2.68 -23.57
N LEU A 232 -19.05 -3.96 -23.80
CA LEU A 232 -18.26 -4.40 -24.95
C LEU A 232 -19.16 -4.76 -26.14
N PRO A 233 -18.81 -4.32 -27.38
CA PRO A 233 -19.48 -4.82 -28.58
C PRO A 233 -19.16 -6.30 -28.78
N THR A 234 -20.11 -7.06 -29.33
CA THR A 234 -19.88 -8.46 -29.72
C THR A 234 -18.83 -8.58 -30.84
N SER A 235 -18.29 -9.78 -31.05
CA SER A 235 -17.32 -10.09 -32.11
C SER A 235 -17.78 -9.61 -33.50
N THR A 236 -19.03 -9.90 -33.85
CA THR A 236 -19.66 -9.51 -35.12
C THR A 236 -19.82 -8.00 -35.23
N GLN A 237 -20.26 -7.35 -34.16
CA GLN A 237 -20.40 -5.89 -34.07
C GLN A 237 -19.05 -5.18 -34.21
N ALA A 238 -18.01 -5.63 -33.52
CA ALA A 238 -16.67 -5.05 -33.58
C ALA A 238 -16.09 -5.09 -35.01
N VAL A 239 -16.22 -6.23 -35.69
CA VAL A 239 -15.78 -6.38 -37.09
C VAL A 239 -16.61 -5.48 -38.02
N HIS A 240 -17.92 -5.43 -37.82
CA HIS A 240 -18.81 -4.59 -38.61
C HIS A 240 -18.46 -3.10 -38.47
N LEU A 241 -18.29 -2.62 -37.24
CA LEU A 241 -17.91 -1.23 -36.95
C LEU A 241 -16.57 -0.88 -37.61
N SER A 242 -15.54 -1.73 -37.46
CA SER A 242 -14.25 -1.48 -38.11
C SER A 242 -14.37 -1.41 -39.63
N LYS A 243 -15.11 -2.34 -40.26
CA LYS A 243 -15.27 -2.37 -41.73
C LYS A 243 -16.06 -1.18 -42.27
N LYS A 244 -17.16 -0.81 -41.59
CA LYS A 244 -18.11 0.19 -42.06
C LYS A 244 -17.73 1.61 -41.66
N LEU A 245 -17.23 1.83 -40.45
CA LEU A 245 -16.83 3.14 -39.95
C LEU A 245 -15.34 3.45 -40.18
N LYS A 246 -14.54 2.46 -40.63
CA LYS A 246 -13.09 2.62 -40.87
C LYS A 246 -12.30 2.99 -39.62
N ILE A 247 -12.77 2.56 -38.46
CA ILE A 247 -12.04 2.61 -37.20
C ILE A 247 -11.22 1.32 -37.00
N PRO A 248 -10.19 1.33 -36.13
CA PRO A 248 -9.50 0.11 -35.73
C PRO A 248 -10.44 -0.95 -35.13
N LEU A 249 -10.06 -2.21 -35.24
CA LEU A 249 -10.74 -3.31 -34.57
C LEU A 249 -10.70 -3.06 -33.06
N HIS A 250 -11.81 -3.38 -32.39
CA HIS A 250 -11.94 -3.18 -30.97
C HIS A 250 -10.83 -3.92 -30.18
N PRO A 251 -10.18 -3.24 -29.22
CA PRO A 251 -8.96 -3.70 -28.55
C PRO A 251 -9.11 -5.05 -27.84
N TYR A 252 -10.24 -5.36 -27.21
CA TYR A 252 -10.52 -6.67 -26.63
C TYR A 252 -10.28 -7.86 -27.60
N TYR A 253 -10.49 -7.63 -28.89
CA TYR A 253 -10.36 -8.65 -29.95
C TYR A 253 -9.02 -8.60 -30.68
N LEU A 254 -8.16 -7.62 -30.40
CA LEU A 254 -6.85 -7.49 -31.03
C LEU A 254 -5.84 -8.45 -30.40
N TYR A 255 -5.07 -9.12 -31.25
CA TYR A 255 -3.96 -9.95 -30.82
C TYR A 255 -2.62 -9.20 -30.84
N ARG A 256 -1.63 -9.76 -30.14
CA ARG A 256 -0.30 -9.17 -29.95
C ARG A 256 0.61 -9.55 -31.11
N TRP A 257 0.24 -9.18 -32.34
CA TRP A 257 0.96 -9.55 -33.57
C TRP A 257 2.41 -9.07 -33.59
N THR A 258 2.71 -7.97 -32.90
CA THR A 258 4.06 -7.43 -32.71
C THR A 258 4.99 -8.37 -31.93
N ALA A 259 4.45 -9.42 -31.29
CA ALA A 259 5.22 -10.49 -30.66
C ALA A 259 5.98 -11.38 -31.67
N LEU A 260 5.59 -11.36 -32.94
CA LEU A 260 6.18 -12.16 -34.02
C LEU A 260 6.93 -11.28 -35.02
N THR A 261 7.94 -11.87 -35.64
CA THR A 261 8.64 -11.27 -36.78
C THR A 261 7.78 -11.35 -38.05
N MET A 262 8.11 -10.53 -39.05
CA MET A 262 7.39 -10.51 -40.33
C MET A 262 7.37 -11.89 -41.03
N ASP A 263 8.47 -12.64 -40.97
CA ASP A 263 8.56 -13.96 -41.61
C ASP A 263 7.75 -15.02 -40.86
N GLU A 264 7.72 -14.96 -39.53
CA GLU A 264 6.87 -15.82 -38.71
C GLU A 264 5.38 -15.59 -39.02
N ILE A 265 4.96 -14.33 -39.14
CA ILE A 265 3.57 -13.99 -39.48
C ILE A 265 3.20 -14.49 -40.88
N LYS A 266 4.07 -14.32 -41.88
CA LYS A 266 3.82 -14.84 -43.24
C LYS A 266 3.63 -16.36 -43.22
N LYS A 267 4.51 -17.08 -42.50
CA LYS A 267 4.43 -18.54 -42.36
C LYS A 267 3.16 -18.96 -41.63
N LEU A 268 2.85 -18.32 -40.50
CA LEU A 268 1.68 -18.63 -39.68
C LEU A 268 0.39 -18.36 -40.47
N ARG A 269 0.26 -17.20 -41.10
CA ARG A 269 -0.90 -16.82 -41.92
C ARG A 269 -1.14 -17.83 -43.05
N LYS A 270 -0.09 -18.16 -43.83
CA LYS A 270 -0.22 -19.13 -44.93
C LYS A 270 -0.69 -20.48 -44.41
N TRP A 271 -0.11 -20.94 -43.31
CA TRP A 271 -0.47 -22.22 -42.71
C TRP A 271 -1.92 -22.25 -42.20
N ILE A 272 -2.36 -21.22 -41.47
CA ILE A 272 -3.74 -21.11 -40.97
C ILE A 272 -4.73 -21.12 -42.14
N LEU A 273 -4.53 -20.25 -43.14
CA LEU A 273 -5.48 -20.11 -44.25
C LEU A 273 -5.61 -21.40 -45.04
N SER A 274 -4.55 -22.20 -45.19
CA SER A 274 -4.59 -23.49 -45.88
C SER A 274 -5.15 -24.66 -45.05
N ASN A 275 -5.18 -24.57 -43.71
CA ASN A 275 -5.47 -25.73 -42.84
C ASN A 275 -6.63 -25.52 -41.86
N HIS A 276 -7.21 -24.33 -41.79
CA HIS A 276 -8.34 -24.08 -40.88
C HIS A 276 -9.61 -24.80 -41.33
N SER A 277 -10.41 -25.21 -40.35
CA SER A 277 -11.76 -25.73 -40.56
C SER A 277 -12.68 -25.16 -39.49
N ILE A 278 -13.96 -24.99 -39.79
CA ILE A 278 -14.97 -24.51 -38.84
C ILE A 278 -15.79 -25.71 -38.37
N SER A 279 -15.77 -25.97 -37.06
CA SER A 279 -16.54 -27.06 -36.47
C SER A 279 -18.03 -26.73 -36.46
N LYS A 280 -18.87 -27.61 -37.03
CA LYS A 280 -20.33 -27.43 -37.06
C LYS A 280 -21.05 -27.92 -35.80
N ASN A 281 -20.35 -28.64 -34.90
CA ASN A 281 -21.04 -29.44 -33.89
C ASN A 281 -21.40 -28.68 -32.61
N HIS A 282 -20.68 -27.64 -32.20
CA HIS A 282 -21.06 -26.72 -31.12
C HIS A 282 -20.22 -25.42 -31.24
N ASP A 283 -20.89 -24.27 -31.32
CA ASP A 283 -20.34 -22.89 -31.29
C ASP A 283 -19.41 -22.44 -32.43
N GLU A 284 -19.49 -23.02 -33.64
CA GLU A 284 -18.76 -22.59 -34.83
C GLU A 284 -17.28 -22.23 -34.58
N LYS A 285 -16.53 -23.07 -33.86
CA LYS A 285 -15.12 -22.74 -33.51
C LYS A 285 -14.14 -23.04 -34.64
N LEU A 286 -13.07 -22.26 -34.71
CA LEU A 286 -11.97 -22.47 -35.65
C LEU A 286 -11.03 -23.57 -35.14
N VAL A 287 -10.79 -24.57 -35.98
CA VAL A 287 -9.99 -25.75 -35.67
C VAL A 287 -8.81 -25.86 -36.62
N LEU A 288 -7.62 -26.06 -36.04
CA LEU A 288 -6.34 -26.20 -36.75
C LEU A 288 -5.67 -27.53 -36.41
N PRO A 289 -4.90 -28.14 -37.33
CA PRO A 289 -4.09 -29.30 -36.99
C PRO A 289 -2.99 -28.90 -36.00
N PHE A 290 -2.64 -29.79 -35.07
CA PHE A 290 -1.55 -29.54 -34.15
C PHE A 290 -0.20 -29.67 -34.86
N VAL A 291 0.60 -28.61 -34.79
CA VAL A 291 2.00 -28.59 -35.21
C VAL A 291 2.75 -27.69 -34.23
N GLN A 292 3.80 -28.22 -33.60
CA GLN A 292 4.51 -27.55 -32.50
C GLN A 292 4.97 -26.13 -32.83
N ILE A 293 5.58 -25.92 -34.00
CA ILE A 293 6.10 -24.60 -34.39
C ILE A 293 5.00 -23.53 -34.46
N TYR A 294 3.82 -23.87 -34.99
CA TYR A 294 2.70 -22.94 -35.11
C TYR A 294 1.97 -22.78 -33.79
N LYS A 295 1.91 -23.83 -32.96
CA LYS A 295 1.41 -23.73 -31.57
C LYS A 295 2.19 -22.69 -30.78
N THR A 296 3.52 -22.74 -30.82
CA THR A 296 4.38 -21.76 -30.14
C THR A 296 4.20 -20.34 -30.67
N MET A 297 3.93 -20.16 -31.98
CA MET A 297 3.61 -18.84 -32.52
C MET A 297 2.24 -18.33 -32.02
N ILE A 298 1.23 -19.19 -31.95
CA ILE A 298 -0.12 -18.87 -31.45
C ILE A 298 -0.05 -18.48 -29.95
N GLU A 299 0.73 -19.20 -29.15
CA GLU A 299 1.00 -18.89 -27.74
C GLU A 299 1.67 -17.52 -27.59
N ARG A 300 2.74 -17.24 -28.36
CA ARG A 300 3.43 -15.94 -28.32
C ARG A 300 2.53 -14.77 -28.67
N VAL A 301 1.60 -14.96 -29.61
CA VAL A 301 0.60 -13.93 -29.97
C VAL A 301 -0.49 -13.79 -28.89
N GLY A 302 -0.61 -14.76 -27.98
CA GLY A 302 -1.54 -14.74 -26.86
C GLY A 302 -2.98 -15.08 -27.28
N ILE A 303 -3.16 -15.94 -28.30
CA ILE A 303 -4.49 -16.34 -28.78
C ILE A 303 -5.04 -17.43 -27.84
N PRO A 304 -6.21 -17.25 -27.20
CA PRO A 304 -6.82 -18.28 -26.35
C PRO A 304 -7.23 -19.52 -27.16
N HIS A 305 -6.85 -20.71 -26.68
CA HIS A 305 -7.14 -21.97 -27.37
C HIS A 305 -7.03 -23.18 -26.44
N ARG A 306 -7.58 -24.31 -26.88
CA ARG A 306 -7.51 -25.61 -26.21
C ARG A 306 -7.17 -26.72 -27.17
N PHE A 307 -6.75 -27.86 -26.65
CA PHE A 307 -6.65 -29.09 -27.45
C PHE A 307 -8.03 -29.72 -27.67
N SER A 308 -8.20 -30.42 -28.80
CA SER A 308 -9.28 -31.40 -28.93
C SER A 308 -9.03 -32.61 -28.03
N ASP A 309 -10.06 -33.40 -27.74
CA ASP A 309 -9.97 -34.57 -26.83
C ASP A 309 -8.84 -35.55 -27.21
N ASN A 310 -8.59 -35.71 -28.52
CA ASN A 310 -7.52 -36.57 -29.05
C ASN A 310 -6.15 -35.89 -29.17
N ARG A 311 -6.01 -34.63 -28.73
CA ARG A 311 -4.81 -33.76 -28.81
C ARG A 311 -4.18 -33.58 -30.19
N LYS A 312 -4.88 -33.95 -31.27
CA LYS A 312 -4.39 -33.79 -32.65
C LYS A 312 -4.72 -32.44 -33.27
N LYS A 313 -5.62 -31.67 -32.65
CA LYS A 313 -6.10 -30.39 -33.16
C LYS A 313 -6.09 -29.33 -32.08
N ILE A 314 -5.89 -28.09 -32.49
CA ILE A 314 -6.00 -26.88 -31.70
C ILE A 314 -7.36 -26.25 -32.03
N VAL A 315 -8.15 -25.96 -31.00
CA VAL A 315 -9.45 -25.29 -31.12
C VAL A 315 -9.30 -23.90 -30.53
N LEU A 316 -9.46 -22.86 -31.36
CA LEU A 316 -9.41 -21.48 -30.87
C LEU A 316 -10.69 -21.16 -30.10
N SER A 317 -10.54 -20.44 -28.99
CA SER A 317 -11.67 -20.08 -28.13
C SER A 317 -12.45 -18.87 -28.68
N ASP A 318 -11.77 -17.95 -29.36
CA ASP A 318 -12.37 -16.76 -29.94
C ASP A 318 -13.21 -17.06 -31.20
N ASP A 319 -14.07 -16.11 -31.56
CA ASP A 319 -14.92 -16.18 -32.75
C ASP A 319 -14.07 -16.22 -34.05
N PRO A 320 -14.30 -17.19 -34.96
CA PRO A 320 -13.58 -17.27 -36.23
C PRO A 320 -13.68 -16.01 -37.08
N LEU A 321 -14.81 -15.30 -37.05
CA LEU A 321 -15.03 -14.10 -37.85
C LEU A 321 -14.00 -13.03 -37.51
N VAL A 322 -13.81 -12.78 -36.21
CA VAL A 322 -12.84 -11.81 -35.69
C VAL A 322 -11.42 -12.26 -36.01
N PHE A 323 -11.12 -13.54 -35.80
CA PHE A 323 -9.80 -14.09 -36.04
C PHE A 323 -9.39 -13.98 -37.52
N LEU A 324 -10.26 -14.43 -38.42
CA LEU A 324 -10.01 -14.41 -39.86
C LEU A 324 -10.01 -12.98 -40.43
N ALA A 325 -10.81 -12.06 -39.89
CA ALA A 325 -10.80 -10.66 -40.31
C ALA A 325 -9.42 -10.01 -40.13
N GLN A 326 -8.65 -10.40 -39.11
CA GLN A 326 -7.29 -9.90 -38.88
C GLN A 326 -6.27 -10.47 -39.88
N LEU A 327 -6.51 -11.66 -40.43
CA LEU A 327 -5.62 -12.31 -41.41
C LEU A 327 -5.97 -11.97 -42.86
N GLY A 328 -7.24 -11.67 -43.14
CA GLY A 328 -7.78 -11.41 -44.47
C GLY A 328 -7.72 -12.63 -45.41
N SER A 329 -8.00 -12.40 -46.70
CA SER A 329 -8.03 -13.47 -47.72
C SER A 329 -6.64 -13.92 -48.19
N ASP A 330 -6.50 -15.22 -48.39
CA ASP A 330 -5.34 -15.90 -48.99
C ASP A 330 -4.89 -15.34 -50.35
N THR A 331 -5.79 -14.71 -51.10
CA THR A 331 -5.52 -14.06 -52.39
C THR A 331 -4.57 -12.86 -52.29
N LYS A 332 -4.47 -12.22 -51.12
CA LYS A 332 -3.61 -11.05 -50.91
C LYS A 332 -2.26 -11.44 -50.32
N SER A 333 -1.21 -10.81 -50.85
CA SER A 333 0.16 -10.95 -50.34
C SER A 333 0.52 -9.80 -49.40
N PRO A 334 1.01 -10.08 -48.19
CA PRO A 334 1.35 -9.07 -47.19
C PRO A 334 2.55 -8.20 -47.60
N LYS A 335 2.39 -6.87 -47.52
CA LYS A 335 3.41 -5.86 -47.84
C LYS A 335 3.46 -4.77 -46.76
N GLY A 336 4.65 -4.43 -46.27
CA GLY A 336 4.83 -3.39 -45.25
C GLY A 336 6.29 -3.25 -44.85
N LYS A 337 6.61 -2.15 -44.15
CA LYS A 337 7.96 -1.89 -43.61
C LYS A 337 8.14 -2.47 -42.20
N ASP A 338 7.04 -2.63 -41.48
CA ASP A 338 6.98 -3.21 -40.14
C ASP A 338 5.92 -4.30 -40.07
N THR A 339 5.92 -5.06 -38.97
CA THR A 339 4.99 -6.16 -38.71
C THR A 339 3.53 -5.75 -38.84
N LEU A 340 3.14 -4.60 -38.29
CA LEU A 340 1.75 -4.18 -38.19
C LEU A 340 1.21 -3.65 -39.52
N SER A 341 1.97 -2.80 -40.22
CA SER A 341 1.67 -2.31 -41.57
C SER A 341 1.56 -3.46 -42.57
N MET A 342 2.44 -4.46 -42.44
CA MET A 342 2.42 -5.66 -43.27
C MET A 342 1.10 -6.42 -43.10
N LEU A 343 0.65 -6.66 -41.86
CA LEU A 343 -0.60 -7.37 -41.61
C LEU A 343 -1.84 -6.52 -42.02
N ASN A 344 -1.80 -5.21 -41.75
CA ASN A 344 -2.83 -4.27 -42.17
C ASN A 344 -3.05 -4.21 -43.69
N SER A 345 -2.02 -4.50 -44.50
CA SER A 345 -2.14 -4.52 -45.96
C SER A 345 -3.07 -5.63 -46.48
N VAL A 346 -3.29 -6.68 -45.68
CA VAL A 346 -4.09 -7.85 -46.06
C VAL A 346 -5.34 -8.04 -45.23
N SER A 347 -5.36 -7.56 -43.99
CA SER A 347 -6.49 -7.65 -43.07
C SER A 347 -7.74 -6.97 -43.65
N ASP A 348 -8.91 -7.45 -43.23
CA ASP A 348 -10.17 -6.81 -43.61
C ASP A 348 -10.57 -5.67 -42.64
N VAL A 349 -9.88 -5.60 -41.50
CA VAL A 349 -10.08 -4.63 -40.42
C VAL A 349 -8.76 -3.93 -40.12
N ILE A 350 -8.83 -2.72 -39.58
CA ILE A 350 -7.63 -1.94 -39.25
C ILE A 350 -7.11 -2.43 -37.89
N LEU A 351 -5.83 -2.79 -37.82
CA LEU A 351 -5.14 -3.26 -36.64
C LEU A 351 -4.26 -2.16 -36.08
N ARG A 352 -4.26 -2.00 -34.75
CA ARG A 352 -3.30 -1.16 -34.02
C ARG A 352 -2.43 -2.02 -33.11
N ASP A 353 -1.31 -1.45 -32.67
CA ASP A 353 -0.42 -2.15 -31.75
C ASP A 353 -1.11 -2.30 -30.38
N LYS A 354 -1.36 -3.56 -30.01
CA LYS A 354 -2.01 -3.90 -28.74
C LYS A 354 -1.03 -3.83 -27.56
N VAL A 355 0.27 -4.02 -27.81
CA VAL A 355 1.30 -4.14 -26.77
C VAL A 355 1.78 -2.76 -26.33
N GLY A 356 2.18 -1.89 -27.25
CA GLY A 356 2.76 -0.59 -26.92
C GLY A 356 4.07 -0.77 -26.16
N PHE A 357 4.04 -0.49 -24.85
CA PHE A 357 5.20 -0.55 -23.97
C PHE A 357 4.96 -1.50 -22.79
N SER A 358 6.00 -2.26 -22.42
CA SER A 358 5.97 -3.16 -21.25
C SER A 358 6.84 -2.60 -20.12
N ILE A 359 6.29 -2.52 -18.92
CA ILE A 359 6.97 -2.02 -17.72
C ILE A 359 7.57 -3.20 -16.93
N GLY A 360 8.87 -3.08 -16.63
CA GLY A 360 9.53 -3.91 -15.63
C GLY A 360 9.02 -3.63 -14.22
N ALA A 361 8.83 -4.66 -13.40
CA ALA A 361 8.44 -4.51 -12.01
C ALA A 361 9.00 -5.64 -11.14
N ARG A 362 9.30 -5.30 -9.88
CA ARG A 362 9.64 -6.29 -8.85
C ARG A 362 8.98 -5.96 -7.53
N MET A 363 8.91 -6.94 -6.66
CA MET A 363 8.44 -6.73 -5.30
C MET A 363 9.42 -5.82 -4.54
N GLY A 364 8.88 -4.72 -4.05
CA GLY A 364 9.45 -3.86 -3.04
C GLY A 364 9.14 -4.48 -1.68
N ARG A 365 8.19 -3.96 -0.91
CA ARG A 365 7.85 -4.46 0.43
C ARG A 365 6.43 -5.03 0.42
N PRO A 366 6.15 -6.10 1.18
CA PRO A 366 4.77 -6.51 1.43
C PRO A 366 3.98 -5.39 2.11
N GLU A 367 2.66 -5.46 1.96
CA GLU A 367 1.70 -4.69 2.72
C GLU A 367 1.82 -4.96 4.23
N LYS A 368 1.30 -4.02 5.03
CA LYS A 368 1.42 -4.07 6.48
C LYS A 368 0.16 -3.49 7.10
N ALA A 369 -0.43 -4.23 8.03
CA ALA A 369 -1.49 -3.75 8.92
C ALA A 369 -1.32 -4.44 10.27
N GLU A 370 -0.61 -3.81 11.21
CA GLU A 370 -0.36 -4.38 12.54
C GLU A 370 -0.22 -3.29 13.60
N GLU A 371 -0.59 -3.60 14.84
CA GLU A 371 -0.33 -2.70 15.96
C GLU A 371 1.17 -2.49 16.18
N ARG A 372 1.55 -1.26 16.48
CA ARG A 372 2.96 -0.89 16.60
C ARG A 372 3.52 -1.32 17.95
N ARG A 373 4.23 -2.44 17.95
CA ARG A 373 4.90 -2.99 19.15
C ARG A 373 6.36 -2.56 19.24
N MET A 374 6.80 -2.14 20.43
CA MET A 374 8.22 -2.05 20.74
C MET A 374 8.83 -3.47 20.79
N LYS A 375 10.16 -3.59 20.66
CA LYS A 375 10.88 -4.85 20.86
C LYS A 375 11.75 -4.76 22.11
N PRO A 376 11.46 -5.52 23.18
CA PRO A 376 10.24 -6.32 23.43
C PRO A 376 8.98 -5.45 23.58
N PRO A 377 7.76 -6.04 23.52
CA PRO A 377 6.51 -5.30 23.65
C PRO A 377 6.38 -4.61 25.01
N VAL A 378 5.81 -3.40 25.02
CA VAL A 378 5.69 -2.55 26.22
C VAL A 378 4.24 -2.09 26.37
N GLN A 379 3.73 -2.18 27.60
CA GLN A 379 2.39 -1.69 27.98
C GLN A 379 2.47 -0.54 29.00
N SER A 380 3.59 -0.43 29.72
CA SER A 380 3.84 0.67 30.64
C SER A 380 5.23 1.27 30.44
N LEU A 381 5.31 2.59 30.33
CA LEU A 381 6.59 3.32 30.39
C LEU A 381 7.06 3.45 31.84
N PHE A 382 7.24 2.30 32.51
CA PHE A 382 7.76 2.20 33.87
C PHE A 382 9.05 1.36 33.89
N PRO A 383 10.16 1.86 34.45
CA PRO A 383 11.43 1.16 34.42
C PRO A 383 11.47 0.01 35.43
N VAL A 384 11.93 -1.18 34.99
CA VAL A 384 12.10 -2.38 35.85
C VAL A 384 13.55 -2.84 36.01
N GLY A 385 14.51 -2.09 35.46
CA GLY A 385 15.94 -2.38 35.57
C GLY A 385 16.36 -3.68 34.87
N ARG A 386 17.61 -4.09 35.06
CA ARG A 386 18.23 -5.29 34.44
C ARG A 386 17.94 -6.60 35.19
N SER A 387 16.98 -6.58 36.10
CA SER A 387 16.49 -7.77 36.83
C SER A 387 16.10 -8.86 35.81
N ARG A 388 16.52 -10.12 36.03
CA ARG A 388 16.55 -11.24 35.04
C ARG A 388 15.21 -11.72 34.43
N GLY A 389 14.15 -10.90 34.36
CA GLY A 389 12.94 -11.23 33.61
C GLY A 389 13.15 -11.02 32.10
N SER A 390 13.15 -12.09 31.30
CA SER A 390 13.41 -12.06 29.85
C SER A 390 12.45 -11.14 29.08
N GLU A 391 11.21 -11.00 29.55
CA GLU A 391 10.17 -10.18 28.92
C GLU A 391 9.84 -8.87 29.65
N ARG A 392 10.54 -8.55 30.76
CA ARG A 392 10.30 -7.33 31.56
C ARG A 392 8.88 -7.23 32.11
N ARG A 393 8.29 -8.38 32.39
CA ARG A 393 7.02 -8.54 33.11
C ARG A 393 7.17 -8.07 34.56
N ILE A 394 6.39 -7.07 34.95
CA ILE A 394 6.62 -6.34 36.23
C ILE A 394 6.34 -7.25 37.43
N ASP A 395 5.33 -8.12 37.33
CA ASP A 395 4.97 -9.16 38.30
C ASP A 395 6.10 -10.19 38.51
N GLU A 396 6.68 -10.70 37.43
CA GLU A 396 7.80 -11.65 37.49
C GLU A 396 9.06 -10.99 38.08
N VAL A 397 9.35 -9.74 37.70
CA VAL A 397 10.48 -8.99 38.26
C VAL A 397 10.29 -8.78 39.77
N ALA A 398 9.08 -8.41 40.21
CA ALA A 398 8.77 -8.24 41.63
C ALA A 398 9.00 -9.54 42.43
N ASN A 399 8.61 -10.70 41.88
CA ASN A 399 8.81 -12.00 42.52
C ASN A 399 10.29 -12.42 42.57
N ASN A 400 11.04 -12.23 41.49
CA ASN A 400 12.45 -12.62 41.40
C ASN A 400 13.36 -11.81 42.34
N VAL A 401 13.11 -10.50 42.49
CA VAL A 401 13.86 -9.64 43.42
C VAL A 401 13.69 -10.13 44.87
N ARG A 402 12.48 -10.56 45.23
CA ARG A 402 12.19 -11.13 46.55
C ARG A 402 12.92 -12.45 46.78
N TYR A 403 12.95 -13.34 45.78
CA TYR A 403 13.63 -14.63 45.88
C TYR A 403 15.13 -14.47 46.16
N ILE A 404 15.78 -13.51 45.49
CA ILE A 404 17.19 -13.19 45.72
C ILE A 404 17.39 -12.62 47.12
N SER A 405 16.59 -11.64 47.55
CA SER A 405 16.71 -11.09 48.91
C SER A 405 16.49 -12.16 49.99
N THR A 406 15.60 -13.13 49.75
CA THR A 406 15.44 -14.26 50.68
C THR A 406 16.62 -15.22 50.66
N LEU A 407 17.24 -15.50 49.50
CA LEU A 407 18.44 -16.35 49.44
C LEU A 407 19.65 -15.71 50.12
N ASP A 408 19.87 -14.41 49.89
CA ASP A 408 20.95 -13.65 50.54
C ASP A 408 20.78 -13.62 52.08
N SER A 409 19.54 -13.71 52.58
CA SER A 409 19.27 -13.79 54.02
C SER A 409 19.58 -15.15 54.67
N PHE A 410 19.88 -16.20 53.89
CA PHE A 410 20.26 -17.53 54.41
C PHE A 410 21.78 -17.78 54.40
N ASP A 411 22.60 -16.85 53.89
CA ASP A 411 24.06 -16.98 53.82
C ASP A 411 24.72 -16.21 54.98
N GLU A 412 24.62 -16.74 56.21
CA GLU A 412 25.04 -16.11 57.48
C GLU A 412 26.57 -15.97 57.69
N ASN A 413 27.41 -15.96 56.66
CA ASN A 413 28.88 -15.99 56.82
C ASN A 413 29.65 -14.79 56.24
N THR A 414 29.03 -13.61 56.12
CA THR A 414 29.79 -12.36 55.86
C THR A 414 29.33 -11.20 56.74
N ASP A 415 30.27 -10.71 57.55
CA ASP A 415 30.13 -9.64 58.56
C ASP A 415 30.05 -8.22 57.94
N THR A 416 29.43 -8.08 56.77
CA THR A 416 29.17 -6.79 56.12
C THR A 416 27.68 -6.51 56.08
N LYS A 417 27.19 -5.74 57.06
CA LYS A 417 25.86 -5.10 57.09
C LYS A 417 25.65 -4.23 55.83
N TYR A 418 25.24 -4.83 54.72
CA TYR A 418 24.58 -4.10 53.65
C TYR A 418 23.11 -3.99 54.00
N LEU A 419 22.67 -2.75 54.19
CA LEU A 419 21.27 -2.38 54.43
C LEU A 419 20.37 -3.00 53.34
N ASP A 420 19.39 -3.80 53.75
CA ASP A 420 18.27 -4.29 52.96
C ASP A 420 17.75 -3.20 52.02
N THR A 421 18.01 -3.34 50.72
CA THR A 421 17.24 -2.60 49.71
C THR A 421 16.41 -3.61 48.94
N SER A 422 15.32 -4.05 49.57
CA SER A 422 14.28 -4.88 48.94
C SER A 422 13.60 -4.07 47.83
N GLY A 423 14.16 -4.11 46.61
CA GLY A 423 13.58 -3.38 45.49
C GLY A 423 14.50 -3.23 44.29
N VAL A 424 13.91 -2.90 43.14
CA VAL A 424 14.68 -2.60 41.92
C VAL A 424 15.23 -1.19 42.00
N LYS A 425 16.54 -1.02 41.81
CA LYS A 425 17.17 0.31 41.68
C LYS A 425 17.00 0.85 40.27
N VAL A 426 16.28 1.95 40.12
CA VAL A 426 16.01 2.61 38.83
C VAL A 426 16.23 4.12 38.92
N GLU A 427 16.60 4.74 37.80
CA GLU A 427 16.74 6.19 37.69
C GLU A 427 15.38 6.84 37.39
N LEU A 428 14.90 7.70 38.29
CA LEU A 428 13.62 8.40 38.16
C LEU A 428 13.74 9.88 38.51
N VAL A 429 12.74 10.66 38.11
CA VAL A 429 12.56 12.06 38.54
C VAL A 429 12.56 12.18 40.06
N ALA A 430 13.28 13.16 40.61
CA ALA A 430 13.21 13.52 42.02
C ALA A 430 12.09 14.54 42.23
N ARG A 431 11.12 14.21 43.09
CA ARG A 431 10.01 15.11 43.43
C ARG A 431 9.81 15.21 44.94
N LYS A 432 9.26 16.32 45.39
CA LYS A 432 8.86 16.56 46.79
C LYS A 432 7.42 17.04 46.85
N CYS A 433 6.64 16.53 47.81
CA CYS A 433 5.31 17.07 48.09
C CYS A 433 5.43 18.41 48.83
N PRO A 434 4.74 19.49 48.39
CA PRO A 434 4.77 20.77 49.10
C PRO A 434 4.08 20.69 50.47
N ASP A 435 3.09 19.81 50.64
CA ASP A 435 2.29 19.75 51.89
C ASP A 435 2.86 18.78 52.91
N CYS A 436 3.19 17.55 52.48
CA CYS A 436 3.69 16.49 53.37
C CYS A 436 5.22 16.38 53.39
N GLU A 437 5.92 17.15 52.55
CA GLU A 437 7.38 17.11 52.38
C GLU A 437 7.99 15.76 51.96
N ILE A 438 7.16 14.77 51.63
CA ILE A 438 7.60 13.44 51.21
C ILE A 438 8.31 13.51 49.87
N LYS A 439 9.48 12.88 49.81
CA LYS A 439 10.22 12.64 48.58
C LYS A 439 9.62 11.47 47.83
N THR A 440 9.31 11.67 46.56
CA THR A 440 8.70 10.66 45.70
C THR A 440 9.14 10.87 44.25
N PHE A 441 8.80 9.94 43.36
CA PHE A 441 8.88 10.11 41.92
C PHE A 441 7.50 10.37 41.29
N GLU A 442 6.42 10.16 42.04
CA GLU A 442 5.04 10.26 41.56
C GLU A 442 4.59 11.71 41.45
N SER A 443 3.79 12.04 40.44
CA SER A 443 3.23 13.38 40.24
C SER A 443 2.18 13.78 41.27
N LYS A 444 1.59 12.80 41.96
CA LYS A 444 0.59 12.99 43.02
C LYS A 444 1.11 12.35 44.31
N CYS A 445 1.04 13.06 45.43
CA CYS A 445 1.44 12.52 46.71
C CYS A 445 0.47 11.41 47.14
N HIS A 446 0.98 10.24 47.50
CA HIS A 446 0.16 9.11 47.94
C HIS A 446 -0.45 9.31 49.35
N GLN A 447 0.01 10.29 50.14
CA GLN A 447 -0.54 10.57 51.47
C GLN A 447 -1.63 11.64 51.46
N CYS A 448 -1.37 12.82 50.89
CA CYS A 448 -2.34 13.93 50.88
C CYS A 448 -3.03 14.17 49.53
N GLY A 449 -2.54 13.56 48.44
CA GLY A 449 -3.09 13.77 47.10
C GLY A 449 -2.65 15.06 46.39
N ALA A 450 -1.80 15.90 47.00
CA ALA A 450 -1.29 17.12 46.37
C ALA A 450 -0.36 16.84 45.18
N HIS A 451 -0.30 17.79 44.23
CA HIS A 451 0.68 17.72 43.13
C HIS A 451 2.08 17.94 43.70
N THR A 452 3.00 17.02 43.40
CA THR A 452 4.39 17.12 43.86
C THR A 452 5.20 17.99 42.90
N GLU A 453 6.31 18.56 43.34
CA GLU A 453 7.16 19.43 42.52
C GLU A 453 8.51 18.78 42.25
N ILE A 454 9.17 19.11 41.12
CA ILE A 454 10.49 18.56 40.78
C ILE A 454 11.55 19.19 41.69
N GLU A 455 12.32 18.35 42.37
CA GLU A 455 13.41 18.76 43.26
C GLU A 455 14.75 18.67 42.51
N LEU A 456 15.34 19.82 42.18
CA LEU A 456 16.70 19.87 41.65
C LEU A 456 17.72 19.61 42.76
N TRP A 457 18.80 18.91 42.44
CA TRP A 457 19.85 18.65 43.43
C TRP A 457 21.25 18.58 42.80
N CYS A 458 22.27 18.80 43.62
CA CYS A 458 23.68 18.74 43.21
C CYS A 458 24.21 17.31 43.28
N GLY A 459 24.52 16.74 42.10
CA GLY A 459 25.10 15.41 41.92
C GLY A 459 26.61 15.33 42.09
N GLU A 460 27.26 16.38 42.58
CA GLU A 460 28.67 16.31 42.99
C GLU A 460 28.82 15.33 44.16
N GLU A 461 29.90 14.55 44.14
CA GLU A 461 30.18 13.55 45.16
C GLU A 461 30.24 14.22 46.55
N GLY A 462 29.43 13.72 47.49
CA GLY A 462 29.35 14.25 48.85
C GLY A 462 28.51 15.53 49.04
N CYS A 463 27.94 16.13 47.98
CA CYS A 463 27.14 17.36 48.12
C CYS A 463 25.66 17.09 48.43
N GLY A 464 24.89 16.59 47.45
CA GLY A 464 23.47 16.23 47.64
C GLY A 464 22.49 17.38 47.89
N LEU A 465 22.95 18.64 47.93
CA LEU A 465 22.13 19.81 48.28
C LEU A 465 21.00 20.06 47.27
N VAL A 466 19.85 20.51 47.79
CA VAL A 466 18.71 20.94 46.98
C VAL A 466 19.03 22.29 46.33
N ILE A 467 18.68 22.43 45.05
CA ILE A 467 18.97 23.60 44.24
C ILE A 467 17.70 24.41 44.01
N ASP A 468 17.79 25.71 44.25
CA ASP A 468 16.76 26.68 43.88
C ASP A 468 16.65 26.76 42.34
N PRO A 469 15.48 26.41 41.76
CA PRO A 469 15.27 26.44 40.31
C PRO A 469 15.56 27.80 39.66
N ASN A 470 15.37 28.90 40.39
CA ASN A 470 15.58 30.25 39.86
C ASN A 470 17.06 30.62 39.75
N LYS A 471 17.92 29.98 40.55
CA LYS A 471 19.36 30.27 40.57
C LYS A 471 20.15 29.33 39.67
N GLY A 472 19.68 28.10 39.47
CA GLY A 472 20.30 27.13 38.56
C GLY A 472 21.77 26.81 38.87
N MET A 473 22.23 27.06 40.10
CA MET A 473 23.61 26.89 40.54
C MET A 473 23.66 26.30 41.95
N CYS A 474 24.67 25.46 42.21
CA CYS A 474 24.94 24.98 43.57
C CYS A 474 25.37 26.15 44.47
N PRO A 475 24.88 26.22 45.72
CA PRO A 475 25.40 27.20 46.70
C PRO A 475 26.91 27.07 46.94
N VAL A 476 27.48 25.89 46.69
CA VAL A 476 28.93 25.65 46.71
C VAL A 476 29.53 26.07 45.37
N LYS A 477 30.22 27.22 45.37
CA LYS A 477 30.75 27.88 44.16
C LYS A 477 31.77 27.05 43.35
N THR A 478 32.35 26.01 43.93
CA THR A 478 33.32 25.13 43.27
C THR A 478 32.66 24.01 42.47
N HIS A 479 31.36 23.76 42.65
CA HIS A 479 30.65 22.68 41.95
C HIS A 479 30.23 23.11 40.55
N ASN A 480 30.40 22.21 39.59
CA ASN A 480 30.09 22.48 38.19
C ASN A 480 28.57 22.48 37.98
N PRO A 481 27.98 23.51 37.32
CA PRO A 481 26.55 23.53 36.98
C PRO A 481 26.06 22.30 36.21
N ILE A 482 26.94 21.61 35.47
CA ILE A 482 26.64 20.36 34.74
C ILE A 482 26.24 19.22 35.71
N MET A 483 26.64 19.30 36.98
CA MET A 483 26.29 18.30 38.00
C MET A 483 24.91 18.50 38.62
N ILE A 484 24.14 19.51 38.20
CA ILE A 484 22.75 19.68 38.66
C ILE A 484 21.88 18.62 37.99
N ARG A 485 21.23 17.80 38.81
CA ARG A 485 20.40 16.67 38.36
C ARG A 485 18.94 16.90 38.72
N LYS A 486 18.07 16.38 37.85
CA LYS A 486 16.61 16.30 38.05
C LYS A 486 16.17 14.90 38.49
N THR A 487 17.09 13.94 38.43
CA THR A 487 16.83 12.50 38.57
C THR A 487 17.67 11.92 39.70
N ARG A 488 17.21 10.83 40.32
CA ARG A 488 17.93 10.07 41.34
C ARG A 488 17.77 8.57 41.09
N MET A 489 18.76 7.79 41.54
CA MET A 489 18.59 6.35 41.67
C MET A 489 17.72 6.07 42.89
N VAL A 490 16.56 5.46 42.68
CA VAL A 490 15.57 5.17 43.73
C VAL A 490 15.36 3.65 43.80
N PRO A 491 15.44 3.02 44.98
CA PRO A 491 14.99 1.64 45.18
C PRO A 491 13.46 1.60 45.22
N ILE A 492 12.85 0.74 44.41
CA ILE A 492 11.38 0.60 44.34
C ILE A 492 10.98 -0.82 44.70
N ASP A 493 10.13 -0.95 45.71
CA ASP A 493 9.36 -2.17 45.95
C ASP A 493 8.20 -2.24 44.94
N LEU A 494 8.46 -2.95 43.84
CA LEU A 494 7.48 -3.14 42.77
C LEU A 494 6.24 -3.89 43.25
N ARG A 495 6.35 -4.77 44.25
CA ARG A 495 5.21 -5.55 44.73
C ARG A 495 4.26 -4.67 45.53
N ALA A 496 4.79 -3.93 46.50
CA ALA A 496 3.99 -2.99 47.28
C ALA A 496 3.34 -1.93 46.38
N LEU A 497 4.09 -1.46 45.37
CA LEU A 497 3.57 -0.53 44.37
C LEU A 497 2.44 -1.14 43.53
N LEU A 498 2.61 -2.37 43.03
CA LEU A 498 1.57 -3.05 42.23
C LEU A 498 0.30 -3.27 43.05
N GLU A 499 0.40 -3.79 44.28
CA GLU A 499 -0.77 -4.05 45.13
C GLU A 499 -1.53 -2.77 45.48
N ARG A 500 -0.81 -1.66 45.75
CA ARG A 500 -1.43 -0.35 45.94
C ARG A 500 -2.18 0.10 44.69
N VAL A 501 -1.51 0.08 43.52
CA VAL A 501 -2.09 0.56 42.27
C VAL A 501 -3.30 -0.28 41.86
N LYS A 502 -3.27 -1.60 42.04
CA LYS A 502 -4.43 -2.49 41.81
C LYS A 502 -5.64 -2.09 42.64
N GLY A 503 -5.42 -1.78 43.92
CA GLY A 503 -6.45 -1.27 44.83
C GLY A 503 -7.01 0.09 44.39
N GLU A 504 -6.13 1.00 43.96
CA GLU A 504 -6.52 2.34 43.48
C GLU A 504 -7.42 2.28 42.23
N ILE A 505 -7.11 1.41 41.26
CA ILE A 505 -7.89 1.30 40.01
C ILE A 505 -9.02 0.25 40.08
N GLY A 506 -9.14 -0.50 41.17
CA GLY A 506 -10.11 -1.60 41.27
C GLY A 506 -9.91 -2.69 40.20
N GLU A 507 -8.65 -3.05 39.91
CA GLU A 507 -8.28 -4.12 38.98
C GLU A 507 -7.20 -4.98 39.65
N PHE A 508 -7.55 -6.18 40.09
CA PHE A 508 -6.69 -7.00 40.95
C PHE A 508 -5.70 -7.90 40.17
N GLU A 509 -5.92 -8.06 38.87
CA GLU A 509 -5.05 -8.81 37.98
C GLU A 509 -4.07 -7.87 37.25
N THR A 510 -2.79 -8.27 37.12
CA THR A 510 -1.76 -7.48 36.42
C THR A 510 -1.73 -7.70 34.92
N HIS A 511 -2.41 -8.76 34.44
CA HIS A 511 -2.47 -9.15 33.02
C HIS A 511 -1.09 -9.30 32.37
N GLY A 512 -0.07 -9.63 33.15
CA GLY A 512 1.31 -9.75 32.67
C GLY A 512 1.89 -8.44 32.13
N VAL A 513 1.53 -7.29 32.72
CA VAL A 513 2.01 -5.96 32.31
C VAL A 513 3.53 -5.91 32.10
N ARG A 514 3.94 -5.39 30.94
CA ARG A 514 5.36 -5.26 30.55
C ARG A 514 5.86 -3.82 30.65
N GLY A 515 6.96 -3.65 31.36
CA GLY A 515 7.66 -2.37 31.56
C GLY A 515 8.80 -2.12 30.57
N VAL A 516 9.58 -1.07 30.83
CA VAL A 516 10.81 -0.75 30.08
C VAL A 516 12.06 -1.05 30.90
N LEU A 517 13.21 -1.20 30.24
CA LEU A 517 14.48 -1.41 30.94
C LEU A 517 14.88 -0.18 31.78
N GLY A 518 14.66 1.00 31.21
CA GLY A 518 15.00 2.29 31.77
C GLY A 518 14.33 3.37 30.92
N LEU A 519 14.08 4.54 31.51
CA LEU A 519 13.49 5.66 30.78
C LEU A 519 14.56 6.39 29.96
N THR A 520 14.23 6.72 28.71
CA THR A 520 15.13 7.50 27.84
C THR A 520 14.81 8.99 27.81
N SER A 521 13.70 9.41 28.43
CA SER A 521 13.32 10.82 28.57
C SER A 521 14.31 11.60 29.43
N ASP A 522 14.40 12.92 29.24
CA ASP A 522 15.29 13.81 30.02
C ASP A 522 14.95 13.76 31.51
N TYR A 523 13.66 13.92 31.82
CA TYR A 523 13.19 13.98 33.20
C TYR A 523 13.04 12.62 33.88
N LYS A 524 13.09 11.50 33.14
CA LYS A 524 12.84 10.14 33.68
C LYS A 524 11.55 10.05 34.51
N ILE A 525 10.48 10.73 34.08
CA ILE A 525 9.15 10.63 34.71
C ILE A 525 8.54 9.30 34.26
N PRO A 526 8.24 8.37 35.18
CA PRO A 526 7.61 7.11 34.83
C PRO A 526 6.12 7.33 34.57
N GLU A 527 5.56 6.53 33.67
CA GLU A 527 4.11 6.46 33.50
C GLU A 527 3.47 5.81 34.73
N TYR A 528 2.27 6.29 35.12
CA TYR A 528 1.50 5.65 36.18
C TYR A 528 1.14 4.21 35.82
N LEU A 529 1.51 3.26 36.68
CA LEU A 529 1.39 1.83 36.42
C LEU A 529 -0.05 1.36 36.17
N GLY A 530 -1.05 2.06 36.72
CA GLY A 530 -2.45 1.70 36.49
C GLY A 530 -2.83 1.77 35.01
N LYS A 531 -2.25 2.72 34.25
CA LYS A 531 -2.40 2.73 32.78
C LYS A 531 -1.82 1.48 32.15
N GLY A 532 -0.66 1.04 32.64
CA GLY A 532 -0.01 -0.19 32.19
C GLY A 532 -0.87 -1.43 32.41
N ILE A 533 -1.47 -1.57 33.59
CA ILE A 533 -2.36 -2.69 33.94
C ILE A 533 -3.60 -2.67 33.04
N LEU A 534 -4.25 -1.52 32.88
CA LEU A 534 -5.42 -1.39 32.01
C LEU A 534 -5.08 -1.62 30.52
N ARG A 535 -3.90 -1.18 30.05
CA ARG A 535 -3.43 -1.53 28.71
C ARG A 535 -3.23 -3.04 28.56
N ALA A 536 -2.65 -3.71 29.56
CA ALA A 536 -2.43 -5.14 29.53
C ALA A 536 -3.74 -5.93 29.53
N LYS A 537 -4.73 -5.51 30.33
CA LYS A 537 -6.10 -6.07 30.34
C LYS A 537 -6.75 -6.08 28.95
N HIS A 538 -6.55 -5.01 28.17
CA HIS A 538 -7.13 -4.85 26.84
C HIS A 538 -6.19 -5.23 25.70
N ASP A 539 -5.03 -5.84 25.97
CA ASP A 539 -3.99 -6.15 24.96
C ASP A 539 -3.64 -4.95 24.05
N VAL A 540 -3.42 -3.78 24.68
CA VAL A 540 -3.03 -2.52 24.04
C VAL A 540 -1.56 -2.23 24.32
N TYR A 541 -0.81 -1.82 23.31
CA TYR A 541 0.63 -1.54 23.42
C TYR A 541 0.91 -0.05 23.37
N CYS A 542 1.84 0.43 24.20
CA CYS A 542 2.27 1.82 24.19
C CYS A 542 3.57 1.99 23.38
N TYR A 543 3.64 3.07 22.63
CA TYR A 543 4.88 3.54 22.02
C TYR A 543 5.63 4.48 22.96
N ARG A 544 6.80 4.98 22.52
CA ARG A 544 7.76 5.74 23.36
C ARG A 544 7.19 7.04 23.95
N ASP A 545 6.13 7.57 23.38
CA ASP A 545 5.43 8.78 23.79
C ASP A 545 4.13 8.50 24.58
N GLY A 546 3.86 7.24 24.90
CA GLY A 546 2.66 6.82 25.64
C GLY A 546 1.42 6.60 24.78
N THR A 547 1.50 6.84 23.47
CA THR A 547 0.40 6.62 22.51
C THR A 547 0.26 5.14 22.12
N ALA A 548 -0.96 4.70 21.82
CA ALA A 548 -1.21 3.44 21.11
C ALA A 548 -1.26 3.74 19.61
N ARG A 549 -0.52 2.98 18.80
CA ARG A 549 -0.40 3.22 17.35
C ARG A 549 -0.65 1.94 16.56
N PHE A 550 -1.18 2.11 15.36
CA PHE A 550 -1.36 1.05 14.37
C PHE A 550 -0.59 1.45 13.11
N ASP A 551 0.30 0.57 12.63
CA ASP A 551 1.03 0.79 11.39
C ASP A 551 0.24 0.14 10.25
N ALA A 552 -0.25 0.95 9.30
CA ALA A 552 -0.89 0.50 8.07
C ALA A 552 -0.14 1.02 6.84
N THR A 553 -0.10 0.24 5.77
CA THR A 553 0.18 0.78 4.43
C THR A 553 -1.01 1.63 4.01
N ASP A 554 -0.77 2.85 3.57
CA ASP A 554 -1.79 3.77 3.06
C ASP A 554 -1.91 3.67 1.54
N ALA A 555 -3.14 3.65 1.03
CA ALA A 555 -3.46 3.73 -0.38
C ALA A 555 -4.43 4.88 -0.69
N PRO A 556 -4.31 5.51 -1.86
CA PRO A 556 -5.20 6.58 -2.24
C PRO A 556 -6.56 6.01 -2.60
N LEU A 557 -7.61 6.66 -2.10
CA LEU A 557 -9.00 6.37 -2.45
C LEU A 557 -9.73 7.70 -2.62
N THR A 558 -10.44 7.86 -3.73
CA THR A 558 -11.28 9.05 -3.98
C THR A 558 -12.76 8.73 -4.00
N HIS A 559 -13.11 7.49 -4.36
CA HIS A 559 -14.49 7.03 -4.40
C HIS A 559 -14.59 5.59 -3.93
N PHE A 560 -15.72 5.22 -3.32
CA PHE A 560 -16.01 3.88 -2.81
C PHE A 560 -17.47 3.51 -3.08
N THR A 561 -17.84 2.25 -2.95
CA THR A 561 -19.25 1.84 -2.83
C THR A 561 -19.54 1.42 -1.39
N PRO A 562 -20.76 1.65 -0.85
CA PRO A 562 -21.13 1.20 0.49
C PRO A 562 -20.81 -0.28 0.76
N LYS A 563 -21.04 -1.12 -0.26
CA LYS A 563 -20.76 -2.56 -0.22
C LYS A 563 -19.29 -2.90 0.00
N GLU A 564 -18.38 -2.16 -0.62
CA GLU A 564 -16.95 -2.43 -0.50
C GLU A 564 -16.39 -2.11 0.88
N ILE A 565 -16.95 -1.09 1.52
CA ILE A 565 -16.49 -0.64 2.83
C ILE A 565 -17.27 -1.27 3.98
N GLY A 566 -18.26 -2.12 3.68
CA GLY A 566 -19.07 -2.85 4.65
C GLY A 566 -19.95 -1.96 5.54
N VAL A 567 -20.38 -0.78 5.07
CA VAL A 567 -21.17 0.16 5.87
C VAL A 567 -22.57 0.40 5.28
N PRO A 568 -23.65 0.23 6.06
CA PRO A 568 -25.00 0.49 5.60
C PRO A 568 -25.24 1.94 5.17
N ILE A 569 -26.09 2.13 4.15
CA ILE A 569 -26.46 3.46 3.64
C ILE A 569 -27.02 4.37 4.74
N SER A 570 -27.79 3.83 5.68
CA SER A 570 -28.32 4.59 6.82
C SER A 570 -27.19 5.22 7.64
N ARG A 571 -26.13 4.46 7.92
CA ARG A 571 -24.97 4.93 8.67
C ARG A 571 -24.16 5.95 7.88
N LEU A 572 -24.01 5.77 6.56
CA LEU A 572 -23.35 6.76 5.69
C LEU A 572 -24.11 8.10 5.67
N ARG A 573 -25.44 8.07 5.65
CA ARG A 573 -26.28 9.28 5.75
C ARG A 573 -26.07 10.02 7.06
N GLU A 574 -25.95 9.30 8.19
CA GLU A 574 -25.61 9.89 9.49
C GLU A 574 -24.23 10.58 9.48
N LEU A 575 -23.27 10.05 8.71
CA LEU A 575 -21.94 10.64 8.52
C LEU A 575 -21.92 11.82 7.53
N GLY A 576 -23.05 12.12 6.90
CA GLY A 576 -23.24 13.23 5.97
C GLY A 576 -22.98 12.90 4.50
N TYR A 577 -23.06 11.63 4.11
CA TYR A 577 -23.07 11.18 2.71
C TYR A 577 -24.52 11.06 2.24
N MET A 578 -24.94 11.98 1.36
CA MET A 578 -26.35 12.09 0.93
C MET A 578 -26.55 11.77 -0.55
N ILE A 579 -25.54 12.06 -1.36
CA ILE A 579 -25.55 11.94 -2.82
C ILE A 579 -24.34 11.12 -3.29
N ASP A 580 -24.47 10.50 -4.45
CA ASP A 580 -23.38 9.85 -5.16
C ASP A 580 -22.56 10.86 -5.99
N TYR A 581 -21.60 10.35 -6.77
CA TYR A 581 -20.72 11.19 -7.58
C TYR A 581 -21.40 11.92 -8.75
N ASP A 582 -22.55 11.42 -9.22
CA ASP A 582 -23.37 12.05 -10.27
C ASP A 582 -24.36 13.09 -9.68
N GLY A 583 -24.47 13.14 -8.35
CA GLY A 583 -25.34 14.05 -7.62
C GLY A 583 -26.71 13.46 -7.27
N ASP A 584 -26.92 12.17 -7.54
CA ASP A 584 -28.16 11.47 -7.26
C ASP A 584 -28.23 11.00 -5.79
N PRO A 585 -29.42 10.93 -5.15
CA PRO A 585 -29.54 10.42 -3.80
C PRO A 585 -29.04 8.96 -3.66
N ILE A 586 -28.31 8.68 -2.59
CA ILE A 586 -27.81 7.32 -2.32
C ILE A 586 -28.97 6.42 -1.91
N VAL A 587 -29.32 5.43 -2.73
CA VAL A 587 -30.40 4.46 -2.55
C VAL A 587 -29.94 3.01 -2.73
N SER A 588 -28.73 2.77 -3.27
CA SER A 588 -28.15 1.46 -3.55
C SER A 588 -26.75 1.31 -2.94
N GLU A 589 -26.39 0.08 -2.58
CA GLU A 589 -25.06 -0.26 -2.04
C GLU A 589 -23.98 -0.37 -3.12
N ASP A 590 -24.37 -0.37 -4.40
CA ASP A 590 -23.47 -0.40 -5.56
C ASP A 590 -23.23 1.00 -6.15
N GLN A 591 -23.85 2.06 -5.61
CA GLN A 591 -23.58 3.44 -6.02
C GLN A 591 -22.18 3.88 -5.60
N VAL A 592 -21.51 4.61 -6.49
CA VAL A 592 -20.16 5.13 -6.27
C VAL A 592 -20.26 6.48 -5.56
N ILE A 593 -19.66 6.60 -4.38
CA ILE A 593 -19.72 7.79 -3.53
C ILE A 593 -18.34 8.43 -3.47
N GLU A 594 -18.27 9.76 -3.63
CA GLU A 594 -17.04 10.53 -3.42
C GLU A 594 -16.65 10.52 -1.93
N LEU A 595 -15.42 10.11 -1.62
CA LEU A 595 -14.86 10.11 -0.27
C LEU A 595 -14.57 11.53 0.19
N LYS A 596 -15.05 11.93 1.38
CA LYS A 596 -14.71 13.24 1.96
C LYS A 596 -13.24 13.30 2.34
N VAL A 597 -12.64 14.48 2.24
CA VAL A 597 -11.20 14.74 2.33
C VAL A 597 -10.47 14.09 3.53
N GLN A 598 -11.10 14.04 4.71
CA GLN A 598 -10.48 13.51 5.94
C GLN A 598 -11.10 12.17 6.39
N ASP A 599 -11.98 11.60 5.58
CA ASP A 599 -12.58 10.32 5.88
C ASP A 599 -11.65 9.19 5.40
N VAL A 600 -11.52 8.13 6.20
CA VAL A 600 -10.63 7.00 5.91
C VAL A 600 -11.36 5.67 6.09
N VAL A 601 -11.02 4.73 5.22
CA VAL A 601 -11.39 3.31 5.33
C VAL A 601 -10.20 2.61 5.96
N VAL A 602 -10.43 1.70 6.91
CA VAL A 602 -9.33 1.04 7.63
C VAL A 602 -9.41 -0.47 7.55
N PRO A 603 -8.29 -1.20 7.65
CA PRO A 603 -8.33 -2.65 7.78
C PRO A 603 -9.19 -3.11 8.96
N GLU A 604 -9.91 -4.22 8.82
CA GLU A 604 -10.72 -4.79 9.91
C GLU A 604 -9.91 -5.03 11.19
N ASN A 605 -8.65 -5.46 11.06
CA ASN A 605 -7.76 -5.66 12.20
C ASN A 605 -7.33 -4.35 12.88
N CYS A 606 -7.26 -3.23 12.15
CA CYS A 606 -7.08 -1.89 12.71
C CYS A 606 -8.29 -1.52 13.56
N ALA A 607 -9.49 -1.70 13.02
CA ALA A 607 -10.73 -1.43 13.73
C ALA A 607 -10.86 -2.29 15.00
N GLY A 608 -10.48 -3.56 14.93
CA GLY A 608 -10.39 -4.45 16.09
C GLY A 608 -9.37 -4.00 17.15
N TYR A 609 -8.25 -3.37 16.75
CA TYR A 609 -7.32 -2.76 17.69
C TYR A 609 -7.87 -1.47 18.32
N LEU A 610 -8.52 -0.62 17.52
CA LEU A 610 -9.14 0.63 17.99
C LEU A 610 -10.29 0.37 18.97
N LEU A 611 -11.06 -0.71 18.77
CA LEU A 611 -12.04 -1.19 19.75
C LEU A 611 -11.40 -1.43 21.12
N ARG A 612 -10.24 -2.13 21.16
CA ARG A 612 -9.50 -2.38 22.40
C ARG A 612 -8.94 -1.10 23.00
N VAL A 613 -8.44 -0.18 22.17
CA VAL A 613 -7.98 1.15 22.61
C VAL A 613 -9.12 1.96 23.22
N GLY A 614 -10.31 1.98 22.61
CA GLY A 614 -11.48 2.68 23.15
C GLY A 614 -11.90 2.14 24.51
N ARG A 615 -11.94 0.82 24.68
CA ARG A 615 -12.21 0.17 25.98
C ARG A 615 -11.16 0.47 27.03
N PHE A 616 -9.88 0.52 26.63
CA PHE A 616 -8.80 0.96 27.50
C PHE A 616 -8.97 2.43 27.94
N VAL A 617 -9.36 3.32 27.02
CA VAL A 617 -9.60 4.73 27.34
C VAL A 617 -10.78 4.88 28.31
N ASP A 618 -11.88 4.18 28.06
CA ASP A 618 -13.06 4.19 28.94
C ASP A 618 -12.74 3.69 30.34
N ASP A 619 -12.00 2.58 30.46
CA ASP A 619 -11.55 2.09 31.77
C ASP A 619 -10.60 3.10 32.46
N CYS A 620 -9.74 3.81 31.72
CA CYS A 620 -8.93 4.88 32.31
C CYS A 620 -9.81 6.04 32.81
N LEU A 621 -10.76 6.50 31.99
CA LEU A 621 -11.68 7.59 32.35
C LEU A 621 -12.44 7.27 33.63
N GLU A 622 -13.05 6.09 33.69
CA GLU A 622 -13.85 5.65 34.83
C GLU A 622 -12.98 5.36 36.06
N LYS A 623 -11.98 4.47 35.94
CA LYS A 623 -11.25 3.91 37.10
C LYS A 623 -10.16 4.82 37.65
N MET A 624 -9.58 5.71 36.82
CA MET A 624 -8.46 6.56 37.25
C MET A 624 -8.82 8.03 37.35
N TYR A 625 -9.69 8.50 36.46
CA TYR A 625 -10.01 9.92 36.34
C TYR A 625 -11.38 10.26 36.93
N ASN A 626 -12.18 9.27 37.35
CA ASN A 626 -13.57 9.45 37.81
C ASN A 626 -14.42 10.26 36.82
N LEU A 627 -14.22 10.01 35.52
CA LEU A 627 -14.95 10.61 34.41
C LEU A 627 -15.88 9.57 33.77
N PRO A 628 -17.00 9.98 33.16
CA PRO A 628 -17.86 9.06 32.43
C PRO A 628 -17.09 8.45 31.25
N ARG A 629 -17.45 7.20 30.92
CA ARG A 629 -16.99 6.52 29.70
C ARG A 629 -17.36 7.34 28.47
N TYR A 630 -16.45 7.43 27.51
CA TYR A 630 -16.63 8.23 26.30
C TYR A 630 -17.09 7.38 25.12
N TYR A 631 -16.37 6.30 24.82
CA TYR A 631 -16.56 5.53 23.59
C TYR A 631 -17.71 4.53 23.70
N ASN A 632 -17.77 3.78 24.81
CA ASN A 632 -18.78 2.75 25.07
C ASN A 632 -18.89 1.70 23.95
N PHE A 633 -17.75 1.32 23.35
CA PHE A 633 -17.72 0.38 22.23
C PHE A 633 -18.04 -1.07 22.63
N ASN A 634 -19.03 -1.64 21.96
CA ASN A 634 -19.46 -3.03 22.08
C ASN A 634 -18.96 -3.89 20.91
N SER A 635 -18.98 -3.34 19.70
CA SER A 635 -18.56 -4.03 18.47
C SER A 635 -17.62 -3.17 17.62
N ILE A 636 -17.11 -3.75 16.53
CA ILE A 636 -16.16 -3.06 15.63
C ILE A 636 -16.86 -1.91 14.92
N GLU A 637 -18.14 -2.04 14.59
CA GLU A 637 -18.95 -1.04 13.90
C GLU A 637 -19.07 0.27 14.70
N ASP A 638 -18.98 0.21 16.03
CA ASP A 638 -19.07 1.39 16.90
C ASP A 638 -17.90 2.37 16.69
N VAL A 639 -16.79 1.91 16.09
CA VAL A 639 -15.65 2.80 15.78
C VAL A 639 -15.95 3.72 14.59
N ILE A 640 -16.96 3.42 13.78
CA ILE A 640 -17.35 4.25 12.64
C ILE A 640 -17.83 5.62 13.12
N GLY A 641 -17.31 6.67 12.49
CA GLY A 641 -17.55 8.07 12.85
C GLY A 641 -16.58 8.62 13.88
N GLN A 642 -15.73 7.79 14.47
CA GLN A 642 -14.74 8.21 15.47
C GLN A 642 -13.53 8.86 14.80
N LEU A 643 -12.92 9.78 15.54
CA LEU A 643 -11.75 10.52 15.08
C LEU A 643 -10.46 9.76 15.42
N VAL A 644 -9.53 9.75 14.46
CA VAL A 644 -8.18 9.20 14.58
C VAL A 644 -7.16 10.25 14.19
N ILE A 645 -5.90 10.04 14.59
CA ILE A 645 -4.78 10.89 14.18
C ILE A 645 -3.87 10.07 13.27
N GLY A 646 -3.85 10.41 11.98
CA GLY A 646 -2.87 9.92 11.02
C GLY A 646 -1.53 10.61 11.23
N LEU A 647 -0.46 9.85 11.46
CA LEU A 647 0.87 10.39 11.68
C LEU A 647 1.91 9.65 10.84
N ALA A 648 2.43 10.32 9.82
CA ALA A 648 3.46 9.75 8.96
C ALA A 648 4.80 9.59 9.71
N PRO A 649 5.62 8.58 9.35
CA PRO A 649 6.99 8.48 9.84
C PRO A 649 7.76 9.78 9.60
N HIS A 650 8.66 10.13 10.54
CA HIS A 650 9.50 11.34 10.46
C HIS A 650 8.76 12.69 10.49
N THR A 651 7.45 12.68 10.74
CA THR A 651 6.65 13.90 10.96
C THR A 651 6.27 14.05 12.43
N TYR A 652 5.90 15.27 12.83
CA TYR A 652 5.45 15.61 14.18
C TYR A 652 4.08 16.31 14.18
N ALA A 653 3.47 16.50 13.00
CA ALA A 653 2.13 17.06 12.85
C ALA A 653 1.19 15.94 12.39
N GLY A 654 0.24 15.58 13.25
CA GLY A 654 -0.80 14.61 12.93
C GLY A 654 -1.96 15.26 12.19
N ILE A 655 -2.62 14.49 11.34
CA ILE A 655 -3.84 14.89 10.62
C ILE A 655 -5.02 14.18 11.27
N ILE A 656 -6.06 14.92 11.63
CA ILE A 656 -7.30 14.33 12.11
C ILE A 656 -7.99 13.67 10.92
N GLY A 657 -8.36 12.40 11.09
CA GLY A 657 -9.20 11.66 10.16
C GLY A 657 -10.44 11.10 10.87
N ARG A 658 -11.46 10.73 10.10
CA ARG A 658 -12.69 10.10 10.61
C ARG A 658 -12.88 8.74 9.95
N LEU A 659 -13.15 7.72 10.74
CA LEU A 659 -13.37 6.36 10.22
C LEU A 659 -14.74 6.26 9.56
N VAL A 660 -14.80 5.78 8.31
CA VAL A 660 -16.07 5.66 7.57
C VAL A 660 -16.40 4.26 7.07
N GLY A 661 -15.45 3.33 7.13
CA GLY A 661 -15.70 1.93 6.82
C GLY A 661 -14.47 1.05 6.98
N PHE A 662 -14.62 -0.20 6.53
CA PHE A 662 -13.62 -1.24 6.71
C PHE A 662 -13.17 -1.84 5.39
N THR A 663 -11.99 -2.47 5.38
CA THR A 663 -11.53 -3.29 4.27
C THR A 663 -10.87 -4.56 4.77
N ASN A 664 -11.01 -5.64 4.00
CA ASN A 664 -10.39 -6.93 4.30
C ASN A 664 -8.92 -6.98 3.83
N ALA A 665 -8.47 -5.96 3.11
CA ALA A 665 -7.07 -5.80 2.74
C ALA A 665 -6.24 -5.27 3.93
N SER A 666 -4.95 -5.59 3.95
CA SER A 666 -3.99 -5.06 4.92
C SER A 666 -3.51 -3.64 4.54
N VAL A 667 -4.45 -2.77 4.16
CA VAL A 667 -4.22 -1.41 3.64
C VAL A 667 -5.30 -0.46 4.13
N CYS A 668 -4.91 0.77 4.48
CA CYS A 668 -5.79 1.88 4.81
C CYS A 668 -6.11 2.71 3.57
#